data_AF-A0A1Z4V382-F1
#
_entry.id   AF-A0A1Z4V382-F1
#
_cell.length_a   1.000
_cell.length_b   1.000
_cell.length_c   1.000
_cell.angle_alpha   90.00
_cell.angle_beta   90.00
_cell.angle_gamma   90.00
#
_symmetry.space_group_name_H-M   'P 1'
#
loop_
_entity.id
_entity.type
_entity.pdbx_description
1 polymer ?
#
loop_
_entity_poly.entity_id
_entity_poly.type
_entity_poly.pdbx_seq_one_letter_code
_entity_poly.pdbx_strand_id
1 'polypeptide(L)'
;MVVFQRYCERMITFPKHQRNPYIVGRPIDQELLFGREDVFYSITTHLQQQQQIIVCYGQRRIGKSSVIRNIPHRLKDLNEFVFVRSSLDYYSQEPLSKILADLAQQVVSDLCLDEENIKLPGIIDLESDSQVFFDEFLPQVYQLIENKNIVFLLDEFDALLNNDHPELLRHFNTSLPKIISTNNKLFLILFIEQKSINNPKLKQIFKDVPVIEIGLLDENSTKDLIIKPAENILEYEEDAIKEIFNLSAGHPYLIQAICFSIFGRARENDNWRVNREDVEAIINKVVELAGAGLAWFWDGFSIPEKIVFSAIAESQETLENYLALITRLTNELDHKLMTETEQLLRNNGFLDETEEKIKIELVRRWIIQHHPLKEEIHELDKLNLDQKKNQSILELYLDDYTEVSDQNNVSFFEDANQVKYEIIKSPTKLPENNSLNINILSDRQKAFLEVTLPNQKAIILAAIATLSLIISSIILVKHTNPCPVGEKKEFGVFCVADIRISRGERTLFPADTNTFRDQGIQAFQKGDYEQAANLFKQAIQANRNDPEVVIYYNNALARQAGSPLTLAVVVRSTEGVLRGVAQAQNQFNINKGLTGRLLEIVIANDNNDPKQAQQIAQQLIKDTSILGVIGHNSSDTTKAALPEYEKAGLAVISPTSTSIFLLQNPVFFRVVYSDEVAGKALAEYAFNKLKVKRVVVFINPGSIYSNSIRELFTRHFEKLGGKVVRNVDITASSFDAKKEVAESVDINKAQAAILLPNIQIAHIAINIAKEITNRNQQLKTQKVEIPELKMLGGESLYKKTTLEKGGENGKNVEGLIIAVPWFEEQPEAKTFAKRAKKQWTGDISWTTATSYDATQAFIKSLAGSSSRTTVLDRLKNVNLSTRETSGYPLRFTEERERQGQAVLVQIKNGKFTIIPNK
;
A
#
# COMPACT_ATOMS: atom_id res chain seq x y z
N MET A 1 -28.80 -13.01 -60.48
CA MET A 1 -27.76 -11.98 -60.66
C MET A 1 -28.48 -10.72 -61.10
N VAL A 2 -28.85 -9.72 -60.28
CA VAL A 2 -28.16 -8.99 -59.22
C VAL A 2 -29.27 -8.34 -58.37
N VAL A 3 -29.69 -8.95 -57.25
CA VAL A 3 -30.53 -8.29 -56.21
C VAL A 3 -30.29 -8.89 -54.80
N PHE A 4 -29.66 -10.05 -54.66
CA PHE A 4 -29.52 -10.75 -53.37
C PHE A 4 -28.19 -10.50 -52.62
N GLN A 5 -27.57 -9.32 -52.77
CA GLN A 5 -26.24 -9.03 -52.20
C GLN A 5 -26.12 -7.60 -51.65
N ARG A 6 -27.14 -7.12 -50.94
CA ARG A 6 -27.09 -5.80 -50.27
C ARG A 6 -27.78 -5.72 -48.89
N TYR A 7 -28.10 -6.86 -48.27
CA TYR A 7 -28.79 -6.91 -46.97
C TYR A 7 -28.04 -7.67 -45.86
N CYS A 8 -26.74 -7.94 -46.02
CA CYS A 8 -25.95 -8.71 -45.04
C CYS A 8 -24.76 -7.94 -44.42
N GLU A 9 -24.75 -6.61 -44.42
CA GLU A 9 -23.75 -5.84 -43.68
C GLU A 9 -24.44 -4.87 -42.71
N ARG A 10 -24.06 -4.94 -41.43
CA ARG A 10 -24.58 -4.23 -40.24
C ARG A 10 -25.69 -4.92 -39.45
N MET A 11 -25.39 -6.10 -38.93
CA MET A 11 -25.65 -6.36 -37.51
C MET A 11 -24.35 -6.90 -36.90
N ILE A 12 -23.47 -5.98 -36.49
CA ILE A 12 -22.36 -6.31 -35.61
C ILE A 12 -22.99 -6.48 -34.23
N THR A 13 -23.39 -7.70 -33.88
CA THR A 13 -23.69 -8.05 -32.49
C THR A 13 -22.36 -8.10 -31.75
N PHE A 14 -22.02 -7.02 -31.04
CA PHE A 14 -20.83 -6.97 -30.18
C PHE A 14 -21.03 -7.94 -28.99
N PRO A 15 -20.12 -8.90 -28.76
CA PRO A 15 -20.28 -9.85 -27.68
C PRO A 15 -20.13 -9.16 -26.31
N LYS A 16 -21.08 -9.42 -25.39
CA LYS A 16 -21.16 -8.89 -24.00
C LYS A 16 -19.93 -9.12 -23.10
N HIS A 17 -18.85 -9.74 -23.62
CA HIS A 17 -17.66 -10.17 -22.88
C HIS A 17 -16.38 -9.36 -23.20
N GLN A 18 -16.46 -8.22 -23.89
CA GLN A 18 -15.27 -7.43 -24.20
C GLN A 18 -14.67 -6.77 -22.95
N ARG A 19 -13.34 -6.87 -22.79
CA ARG A 19 -12.59 -6.23 -21.70
C ARG A 19 -12.61 -4.71 -21.90
N ASN A 20 -12.74 -3.96 -20.81
CA ASN A 20 -12.66 -2.50 -20.85
C ASN A 20 -11.24 -2.10 -21.30
N PRO A 21 -11.07 -1.36 -22.42
CA PRO A 21 -9.76 -1.01 -22.95
C PRO A 21 -9.10 0.15 -22.20
N TYR A 22 -9.86 0.89 -21.40
CA TYR A 22 -9.36 2.03 -20.64
C TYR A 22 -8.65 1.57 -19.35
N ILE A 23 -7.49 2.16 -19.07
CA ILE A 23 -6.61 1.79 -17.95
C ILE A 23 -6.52 2.96 -16.98
N VAL A 24 -7.07 2.76 -15.78
CA VAL A 24 -7.10 3.79 -14.73
C VAL A 24 -5.99 3.53 -13.71
N GLY A 25 -5.15 4.55 -13.46
CA GLY A 25 -4.24 4.61 -12.32
C GLY A 25 -2.92 3.82 -12.41
N ARG A 26 -2.64 3.12 -13.52
CA ARG A 26 -1.36 2.42 -13.76
C ARG A 26 -0.56 3.09 -14.90
N PRO A 27 0.80 3.03 -14.88
CA PRO A 27 1.61 3.49 -16.00
C PRO A 27 1.33 2.72 -17.29
N ILE A 28 1.27 3.43 -18.42
CA ILE A 28 0.86 2.90 -19.73
C ILE A 28 2.09 2.50 -20.57
N ASP A 29 1.97 1.40 -21.33
CA ASP A 29 3.00 0.90 -22.25
C ASP A 29 2.73 1.27 -23.71
N GLN A 30 3.82 1.53 -24.45
CA GLN A 30 4.03 1.65 -25.91
C GLN A 30 2.87 2.19 -26.75
N GLU A 31 1.86 1.36 -27.02
CA GLU A 31 0.84 1.59 -28.06
C GLU A 31 -0.32 2.49 -27.60
N LEU A 32 -0.49 2.70 -26.29
CA LEU A 32 -1.62 3.45 -25.72
C LEU A 32 -1.20 4.79 -25.08
N LEU A 33 0.03 5.24 -25.33
CA LEU A 33 0.51 6.55 -24.88
C LEU A 33 0.31 7.59 -25.99
N PHE A 34 -0.55 8.58 -25.75
CA PHE A 34 -0.91 9.63 -26.71
C PHE A 34 -0.42 11.01 -26.24
N GLY A 35 -0.17 11.92 -27.18
CA GLY A 35 0.13 13.34 -26.91
C GLY A 35 1.36 13.60 -26.04
N ARG A 36 2.43 12.82 -26.25
CA ARG A 36 3.72 12.98 -25.56
C ARG A 36 4.91 13.04 -26.53
N GLU A 37 4.64 13.20 -27.82
CA GLU A 37 5.70 13.20 -28.85
C GLU A 37 6.59 14.43 -28.72
N ASP A 38 6.04 15.57 -28.31
CA ASP A 38 6.77 16.79 -27.96
C ASP A 38 7.73 16.56 -26.78
N VAL A 39 7.27 15.88 -25.71
CA VAL A 39 8.11 15.54 -24.55
C VAL A 39 9.28 14.65 -24.99
N PHE A 40 9.01 13.59 -25.77
CA PHE A 40 10.08 12.71 -26.26
C PHE A 40 11.03 13.41 -27.23
N TYR A 41 10.50 14.26 -28.11
CA TYR A 41 11.29 15.06 -29.04
C TYR A 41 12.20 16.05 -28.31
N SER A 42 11.68 16.74 -27.28
CA SER A 42 12.46 17.64 -26.45
C SER A 42 13.55 16.89 -25.69
N ILE A 43 13.24 15.74 -25.06
CA ILE A 43 14.26 14.93 -24.38
C ILE A 43 15.36 14.52 -25.38
N THR A 44 14.97 14.01 -26.55
CA THR A 44 15.89 13.61 -27.62
C THR A 44 16.81 14.75 -28.04
N THR A 45 16.25 15.93 -28.28
CA THR A 45 16.98 17.12 -28.72
C THR A 45 18.02 17.55 -27.68
N HIS A 46 17.64 17.60 -26.40
CA HIS A 46 18.56 17.99 -25.32
C HIS A 46 19.67 16.96 -25.11
N LEU A 47 19.37 15.66 -25.17
CA LEU A 47 20.39 14.60 -25.09
C LEU A 47 21.38 14.70 -26.27
N GLN A 48 20.90 14.92 -27.49
CA GLN A 48 21.76 15.11 -28.67
C GLN A 48 22.64 16.37 -28.57
N GLN A 49 22.13 17.43 -27.94
CA GLN A 49 22.87 18.65 -27.63
C GLN A 49 23.84 18.50 -26.44
N GLN A 50 24.03 17.28 -25.92
CA GLN A 50 24.90 16.97 -24.79
C GLN A 50 24.49 17.69 -23.48
N GLN A 51 23.20 17.99 -23.32
CA GLN A 51 22.68 18.52 -22.05
C GLN A 51 22.63 17.39 -21.03
N GLN A 52 23.48 17.46 -20.02
CA GLN A 52 23.65 16.37 -19.04
C GLN A 52 22.55 16.30 -18.00
N ILE A 53 21.76 17.36 -17.81
CA ILE A 53 20.64 17.38 -16.87
C ILE A 53 19.41 17.89 -17.60
N ILE A 54 18.30 17.18 -17.45
CA ILE A 54 16.98 17.58 -17.94
C ILE A 54 16.01 17.42 -16.78
N VAL A 55 15.14 18.41 -16.56
CA VAL A 55 14.08 18.33 -15.55
C VAL A 55 12.74 18.18 -16.25
N CYS A 56 12.06 17.07 -16.02
CA CYS A 56 10.69 16.84 -16.42
C CYS A 56 9.77 17.08 -15.22
N TYR A 57 8.74 17.90 -15.38
CA TYR A 57 7.83 18.21 -14.28
C TYR A 57 6.37 18.14 -14.71
N GLY A 58 5.48 17.95 -13.75
CA GLY A 58 4.05 18.00 -14.02
C GLY A 58 3.22 17.58 -12.82
N GLN A 59 1.90 17.73 -12.94
CA GLN A 59 0.95 17.39 -11.89
C GLN A 59 0.98 15.88 -11.54
N ARG A 60 0.47 15.49 -10.38
CA ARG A 60 0.30 14.05 -10.08
C ARG A 60 -0.68 13.45 -11.07
N ARG A 61 -0.52 12.16 -11.39
CA ARG A 61 -1.37 11.42 -12.35
C ARG A 61 -1.38 11.96 -13.79
N ILE A 62 -0.55 12.93 -14.15
CA ILE A 62 -0.46 13.50 -15.51
C ILE A 62 0.24 12.57 -16.52
N GLY A 63 0.83 11.46 -16.05
CA GLY A 63 1.47 10.44 -16.88
C GLY A 63 3.00 10.41 -16.82
N LYS A 64 3.64 11.05 -15.84
CA LYS A 64 5.12 11.03 -15.66
C LYS A 64 5.71 9.63 -15.71
N SER A 65 5.23 8.71 -14.88
CA SER A 65 5.73 7.33 -14.87
C SER A 65 5.45 6.57 -16.18
N SER A 66 4.39 6.93 -16.93
CA SER A 66 4.18 6.40 -18.28
C SER A 66 5.24 6.92 -19.26
N VAL A 67 5.62 8.21 -19.17
CA VAL A 67 6.73 8.77 -19.97
C VAL A 67 8.03 8.05 -19.64
N ILE A 68 8.40 7.95 -18.36
CA ILE A 68 9.62 7.23 -17.90
C ILE A 68 9.68 5.81 -18.47
N ARG A 69 8.56 5.09 -18.40
CA ARG A 69 8.47 3.70 -18.87
C ARG A 69 8.70 3.56 -20.37
N ASN A 70 8.38 4.59 -21.15
CA ASN A 70 8.46 4.57 -22.61
C ASN A 70 9.72 5.22 -23.19
N ILE A 71 10.50 5.97 -22.41
CA ILE A 71 11.75 6.60 -22.88
C ILE A 71 12.69 5.60 -23.57
N PRO A 72 13.05 4.44 -22.97
CA PRO A 72 14.02 3.53 -23.61
C PRO A 72 13.55 3.00 -24.97
N HIS A 73 12.24 2.86 -25.16
CA HIS A 73 11.66 2.39 -26.42
C HIS A 73 11.50 3.51 -27.45
N ARG A 74 11.05 4.69 -27.03
CA ARG A 74 10.81 5.84 -27.91
C ARG A 74 12.11 6.50 -28.38
N LEU A 75 13.18 6.41 -27.58
CA LEU A 75 14.50 6.93 -27.90
C LEU A 75 15.47 5.83 -28.37
N LYS A 76 14.95 4.71 -28.88
CA LYS A 76 15.76 3.57 -29.34
C LYS A 76 16.78 3.91 -30.43
N ASP A 77 16.57 4.99 -31.17
CA ASP A 77 17.46 5.43 -32.25
C ASP A 77 18.74 6.12 -31.71
N LEU A 78 18.75 6.50 -30.42
CA LEU A 78 19.91 7.02 -29.70
C LEU A 78 20.81 5.88 -29.20
N ASN A 79 21.43 5.16 -30.13
CA ASN A 79 22.23 3.96 -29.84
C ASN A 79 23.45 4.19 -28.93
N GLU A 80 23.87 5.44 -28.80
CA GLU A 80 24.97 5.90 -27.95
C GLU A 80 24.57 6.06 -26.46
N PHE A 81 23.28 5.94 -26.13
CA PHE A 81 22.77 6.05 -24.76
C PHE A 81 22.16 4.73 -24.27
N VAL A 82 22.31 4.47 -22.97
CA VAL A 82 21.58 3.44 -22.23
C VAL A 82 20.81 4.09 -21.08
N PHE A 83 19.65 3.54 -20.73
CA PHE A 83 18.74 4.15 -19.77
C PHE A 83 18.57 3.25 -18.55
N VAL A 84 18.73 3.82 -17.35
CA VAL A 84 18.52 3.14 -16.06
C VAL A 84 17.44 3.90 -15.30
N ARG A 85 16.44 3.18 -14.79
CA ARG A 85 15.28 3.77 -14.11
C ARG A 85 15.39 3.55 -12.62
N SER A 86 15.17 4.60 -11.84
CA SER A 86 15.10 4.51 -10.38
C SER A 86 13.99 5.42 -9.85
N SER A 87 13.18 4.93 -8.92
CA SER A 87 12.17 5.73 -8.22
C SER A 87 12.69 6.05 -6.82
N LEU A 88 12.52 7.31 -6.41
CA LEU A 88 13.12 7.83 -5.19
C LEU A 88 12.15 7.99 -4.02
N ASP A 89 10.88 7.61 -4.21
CA ASP A 89 9.77 7.73 -3.26
C ASP A 89 10.10 7.18 -1.85
N TYR A 90 10.89 6.11 -1.79
CA TYR A 90 11.18 5.37 -0.56
C TYR A 90 12.44 5.84 0.17
N TYR A 91 13.23 6.74 -0.41
CA TYR A 91 14.51 7.18 0.14
C TYR A 91 14.42 8.46 0.96
N SER A 92 13.22 8.95 1.25
CA SER A 92 13.00 10.21 1.96
C SER A 92 13.65 10.28 3.36
N GLN A 93 14.10 9.14 3.92
CA GLN A 93 14.79 9.03 5.21
C GLN A 93 16.11 8.22 5.14
N GLU A 94 16.59 7.89 3.93
CA GLU A 94 17.74 7.02 3.73
C GLU A 94 19.02 7.83 3.46
N PRO A 95 20.21 7.40 3.93
CA PRO A 95 21.46 8.11 3.67
C PRO A 95 21.89 8.01 2.20
N LEU A 96 22.65 8.99 1.72
CA LEU A 96 23.16 9.03 0.33
C LEU A 96 23.91 7.74 -0.05
N SER A 97 24.67 7.17 0.88
CA SER A 97 25.38 5.90 0.68
C SER A 97 24.45 4.74 0.32
N LYS A 98 23.27 4.66 0.95
CA LYS A 98 22.24 3.66 0.66
C LYS A 98 21.62 3.90 -0.70
N ILE A 99 21.30 5.16 -1.02
CA ILE A 99 20.74 5.56 -2.32
C ILE A 99 21.71 5.17 -3.46
N LEU A 100 23.00 5.47 -3.31
CA LEU A 100 24.03 5.14 -4.31
C LEU A 100 24.28 3.64 -4.43
N ALA A 101 24.25 2.89 -3.32
CA ALA A 101 24.38 1.42 -3.35
C ALA A 101 23.21 0.76 -4.09
N ASP A 102 21.99 1.24 -3.85
CA ASP A 102 20.79 0.72 -4.52
C ASP A 102 20.75 1.13 -5.99
N LEU A 103 21.18 2.36 -6.31
CA LEU A 103 21.35 2.79 -7.70
C LEU A 103 22.39 1.93 -8.43
N ALA A 104 23.49 1.56 -7.78
CA ALA A 104 24.50 0.68 -8.39
C ALA A 104 23.92 -0.72 -8.73
N GLN A 105 23.10 -1.28 -7.83
CA GLN A 105 22.38 -2.52 -8.10
C GLN A 105 21.38 -2.36 -9.25
N GLN A 106 20.67 -1.23 -9.28
CA GLN A 106 19.71 -0.92 -10.35
C GLN A 106 20.39 -0.80 -11.71
N VAL A 107 21.60 -0.21 -11.78
CA VAL A 107 22.41 -0.15 -13.00
C VAL A 107 22.76 -1.54 -13.51
N VAL A 108 23.24 -2.43 -12.65
CA VAL A 108 23.56 -3.81 -13.02
C VAL A 108 22.32 -4.55 -13.52
N SER A 109 21.19 -4.39 -12.84
CA SER A 109 19.92 -5.03 -13.20
C SER A 109 19.34 -4.52 -14.52
N ASP A 110 19.20 -3.20 -14.70
CA ASP A 110 18.55 -2.62 -15.89
C ASP A 110 19.39 -2.80 -17.16
N LEU A 111 20.72 -2.87 -17.02
CA LEU A 111 21.64 -3.06 -18.13
C LEU A 111 22.01 -4.54 -18.34
N CYS A 112 21.46 -5.47 -17.54
CA CYS A 112 21.73 -6.90 -17.58
C CYS A 112 23.23 -7.23 -17.55
N LEU A 113 23.99 -6.55 -16.69
CA LEU A 113 25.44 -6.76 -16.56
C LEU A 113 25.73 -8.03 -15.76
N ASP A 114 26.81 -8.73 -16.13
CA ASP A 114 27.28 -9.89 -15.38
C ASP A 114 27.92 -9.46 -14.06
N GLU A 115 27.29 -9.82 -12.95
CA GLU A 115 27.74 -9.51 -11.59
C GLU A 115 29.15 -10.06 -11.28
N GLU A 116 29.62 -11.08 -11.99
CA GLU A 116 30.98 -11.60 -11.80
C GLU A 116 32.07 -10.65 -12.33
N ASN A 117 31.70 -9.75 -13.26
CA ASN A 117 32.63 -8.85 -13.95
C ASN A 117 32.58 -7.39 -13.44
N ILE A 118 31.77 -7.10 -12.43
CA ILE A 118 31.61 -5.75 -11.88
C ILE A 118 31.58 -5.77 -10.36
N LYS A 119 32.41 -4.93 -9.74
CA LYS A 119 32.42 -4.76 -8.28
C LYS A 119 31.41 -3.70 -7.87
N LEU A 120 30.33 -4.13 -7.22
CA LEU A 120 29.37 -3.22 -6.61
C LEU A 120 29.98 -2.49 -5.40
N PRO A 121 29.75 -1.18 -5.26
CA PRO A 121 30.22 -0.42 -4.11
C PRO A 121 29.42 -0.80 -2.85
N GLY A 122 30.13 -1.07 -1.74
CA GLY A 122 29.49 -1.36 -0.46
C GLY A 122 28.94 -0.09 0.19
N ILE A 123 27.87 -0.20 0.99
CA ILE A 123 27.31 0.94 1.73
C ILE A 123 28.37 1.59 2.63
N ILE A 124 29.21 0.79 3.30
CA ILE A 124 30.28 1.29 4.19
C ILE A 124 31.35 2.07 3.41
N ASP A 125 31.68 1.60 2.20
CA ASP A 125 32.64 2.28 1.33
C ASP A 125 32.07 3.63 0.88
N LEU A 126 30.77 3.66 0.52
CA LEU A 126 30.06 4.87 0.11
C LEU A 126 29.75 5.85 1.25
N GLU A 127 29.62 5.37 2.49
CA GLU A 127 29.54 6.21 3.69
C GLU A 127 30.87 6.92 3.95
N SER A 128 31.99 6.24 3.65
CA SER A 128 33.33 6.77 3.84
C SER A 128 33.72 7.73 2.71
N ASP A 129 33.40 7.35 1.47
CA ASP A 129 33.61 8.17 0.27
C ASP A 129 32.56 7.86 -0.82
N SER A 130 31.61 8.78 -0.99
CA SER A 130 30.59 8.67 -2.03
C SER A 130 31.16 8.73 -3.45
N GLN A 131 32.40 9.21 -3.64
CA GLN A 131 33.04 9.26 -4.96
C GLN A 131 33.36 7.87 -5.49
N VAL A 132 33.45 6.85 -4.65
CA VAL A 132 33.65 5.44 -5.09
C VAL A 132 32.61 5.03 -6.14
N PHE A 133 31.37 5.53 -6.03
CA PHE A 133 30.35 5.28 -7.05
C PHE A 133 30.75 5.84 -8.43
N PHE A 134 31.31 7.04 -8.47
CA PHE A 134 31.63 7.76 -9.71
C PHE A 134 33.02 7.42 -10.26
N ASP A 135 34.00 7.21 -9.39
CA ASP A 135 35.41 7.05 -9.73
C ASP A 135 35.82 5.57 -9.90
N GLU A 136 35.10 4.63 -9.28
CA GLU A 136 35.39 3.19 -9.39
C GLU A 136 34.27 2.41 -10.08
N PHE A 137 33.01 2.59 -9.65
CA PHE A 137 31.90 1.79 -10.17
C PHE A 137 31.49 2.18 -11.60
N LEU A 138 31.16 3.44 -11.86
CA LEU A 138 30.75 3.87 -13.21
C LEU A 138 31.79 3.58 -14.31
N PRO A 139 33.11 3.73 -14.10
CA PRO A 139 34.10 3.35 -15.10
C PRO A 139 34.06 1.87 -15.49
N GLN A 140 33.77 0.96 -14.54
CA GLN A 140 33.57 -0.46 -14.85
C GLN A 140 32.31 -0.65 -15.70
N VAL A 141 31.21 0.04 -15.35
CA VAL A 141 29.98 0.01 -16.14
C VAL A 141 30.25 0.46 -17.57
N TYR A 142 30.92 1.59 -17.77
CA TYR A 142 31.25 2.11 -19.11
C TYR A 142 32.03 1.12 -19.96
N GLN A 143 32.95 0.35 -19.36
CA GLN A 143 33.67 -0.70 -20.10
C GLN A 143 32.74 -1.83 -20.57
N LEU A 144 31.78 -2.23 -19.73
CA LEU A 144 30.85 -3.33 -20.03
C LEU A 144 29.77 -2.93 -21.05
N ILE A 145 29.40 -1.65 -21.13
CA ILE A 145 28.40 -1.14 -22.08
C ILE A 145 29.01 -0.56 -23.36
N GLU A 146 30.21 -1.01 -23.74
CA GLU A 146 30.91 -0.56 -24.95
C GLU A 146 31.10 0.96 -25.01
N ASN A 147 31.35 1.57 -23.85
CA ASN A 147 31.67 2.98 -23.70
C ASN A 147 30.53 3.96 -24.06
N LYS A 148 29.28 3.47 -24.06
CA LYS A 148 28.05 4.27 -24.23
C LYS A 148 27.80 5.22 -23.04
N ASN A 149 26.98 6.22 -23.27
CA ASN A 149 26.52 7.18 -22.27
C ASN A 149 25.40 6.57 -21.41
N ILE A 150 25.38 6.88 -20.12
CA ILE A 150 24.33 6.42 -19.20
C ILE A 150 23.37 7.58 -18.91
N VAL A 151 22.07 7.31 -19.01
CA VAL A 151 21.00 8.23 -18.63
C VAL A 151 20.23 7.67 -17.43
N PHE A 152 20.29 8.35 -16.29
CA PHE A 152 19.45 8.03 -15.13
C PHE A 152 18.10 8.72 -15.22
N LEU A 153 17.04 7.92 -15.25
CA LEU A 153 15.65 8.35 -15.19
C LEU A 153 15.20 8.28 -13.72
N LEU A 154 15.25 9.42 -13.02
CA LEU A 154 14.99 9.49 -11.58
C LEU A 154 13.55 9.98 -11.31
N ASP A 155 12.65 9.07 -10.92
CA ASP A 155 11.28 9.39 -10.53
C ASP A 155 11.20 9.91 -9.10
N GLU A 156 10.23 10.78 -8.82
CA GLU A 156 10.02 11.46 -7.53
C GLU A 156 11.28 12.07 -6.92
N PHE A 157 12.09 12.74 -7.74
CA PHE A 157 13.35 13.33 -7.30
C PHE A 157 13.15 14.40 -6.20
N ASP A 158 12.00 15.07 -6.20
CA ASP A 158 11.65 16.06 -5.18
C ASP A 158 11.35 15.46 -3.80
N ALA A 159 11.10 14.15 -3.69
CA ALA A 159 10.98 13.47 -2.39
C ALA A 159 12.27 13.57 -1.56
N LEU A 160 13.44 13.64 -2.21
CA LEU A 160 14.73 13.84 -1.55
C LEU A 160 14.97 15.27 -1.08
N LEU A 161 14.21 16.24 -1.61
CA LEU A 161 14.45 17.67 -1.43
C LEU A 161 13.45 18.33 -0.47
N ASN A 162 12.28 17.71 -0.27
CA ASN A 162 11.18 18.23 0.56
C ASN A 162 11.35 17.98 2.06
N ASN A 163 12.26 17.09 2.46
CA ASN A 163 12.67 16.93 3.85
C ASN A 163 13.93 17.78 4.05
N ASP A 164 13.95 18.65 5.06
CA ASP A 164 15.09 19.51 5.41
C ASP A 164 16.35 18.70 5.78
N HIS A 165 16.94 17.98 4.82
CA HIS A 165 18.21 17.27 4.91
C HIS A 165 19.31 18.19 4.35
N PRO A 166 20.06 18.90 5.22
CA PRO A 166 21.02 19.90 4.77
C PRO A 166 22.18 19.25 4.00
N GLU A 167 22.50 17.98 4.27
CA GLU A 167 23.58 17.25 3.63
C GLU A 167 23.27 16.86 2.17
N LEU A 168 22.07 16.31 1.90
CA LEU A 168 21.66 15.95 0.53
C LEU A 168 21.56 17.18 -0.37
N LEU A 169 20.94 18.26 0.13
CA LEU A 169 20.88 19.55 -0.57
C LEU A 169 22.28 20.16 -0.78
N ARG A 170 23.17 20.03 0.20
CA ARG A 170 24.57 20.48 0.08
C ARG A 170 25.32 19.66 -0.98
N HIS A 171 25.23 18.33 -0.96
CA HIS A 171 25.83 17.45 -1.96
C HIS A 171 25.28 17.70 -3.36
N PHE A 172 23.96 17.92 -3.49
CA PHE A 172 23.35 18.29 -4.76
C PHE A 172 23.84 19.66 -5.25
N ASN A 173 24.05 20.63 -4.36
CA ASN A 173 24.52 21.96 -4.75
C ASN A 173 26.03 22.03 -5.01
N THR A 174 26.85 21.23 -4.32
CA THR A 174 28.32 21.36 -4.37
C THR A 174 29.00 20.24 -5.15
N SER A 175 28.48 19.02 -5.10
CA SER A 175 29.17 17.83 -5.59
C SER A 175 28.58 17.34 -6.91
N LEU A 176 27.26 17.26 -7.04
CA LEU A 176 26.63 16.70 -8.23
C LEU A 176 26.92 17.49 -9.54
N PRO A 177 26.86 18.84 -9.58
CA PRO A 177 27.21 19.60 -10.77
C PRO A 177 28.68 19.40 -11.15
N LYS A 178 29.56 19.30 -10.15
CA LYS A 178 30.98 19.02 -10.36
C LYS A 178 31.16 17.63 -10.98
N ILE A 179 30.56 16.60 -10.39
CA ILE A 179 30.63 15.21 -10.85
C ILE A 179 30.12 15.07 -12.29
N ILE A 180 28.96 15.67 -12.58
CA ILE A 180 28.35 15.67 -13.91
C ILE A 180 29.28 16.40 -14.91
N SER A 181 29.77 17.58 -14.56
CA SER A 181 30.69 18.34 -15.43
C SER A 181 32.03 17.64 -15.68
N THR A 182 32.50 16.81 -14.73
CA THR A 182 33.72 16.01 -14.89
C THR A 182 33.50 14.69 -15.62
N ASN A 183 32.26 14.17 -15.64
CA ASN A 183 31.90 12.91 -16.26
C ASN A 183 31.03 13.17 -17.50
N ASN A 184 31.68 13.33 -18.65
CA ASN A 184 31.04 13.64 -19.94
C ASN A 184 30.11 12.53 -20.49
N LYS A 185 29.92 11.42 -19.76
CA LYS A 185 29.09 10.28 -20.16
C LYS A 185 27.89 10.03 -19.26
N LEU A 186 27.76 10.79 -18.16
CA LEU A 186 26.65 10.69 -17.24
C LEU A 186 25.60 11.76 -17.52
N PHE A 187 24.37 11.33 -17.71
CA PHE A 187 23.20 12.15 -17.98
C PHE A 187 22.10 11.84 -16.97
N LEU A 188 21.34 12.86 -16.55
CA LEU A 188 20.23 12.76 -15.61
C LEU A 188 18.96 13.34 -16.22
N ILE A 189 17.85 12.61 -16.11
CA ILE A 189 16.52 13.12 -16.35
C ILE A 189 15.74 13.01 -15.03
N LEU A 190 15.47 14.16 -14.43
CA LEU A 190 14.84 14.27 -13.11
C LEU A 190 13.33 14.48 -13.30
N PHE A 191 12.51 13.62 -12.71
CA PHE A 191 11.06 13.78 -12.72
C PHE A 191 10.59 14.30 -11.36
N ILE A 192 9.91 15.45 -11.36
CA ILE A 192 9.45 16.13 -10.15
C ILE A 192 7.97 16.53 -10.22
N GLU A 193 7.37 16.83 -9.06
CA GLU A 193 6.03 17.42 -9.01
C GLU A 193 5.98 18.89 -9.46
N GLN A 194 4.82 19.30 -10.00
CA GLN A 194 4.52 20.68 -10.41
C GLN A 194 4.79 21.71 -9.30
N LYS A 195 4.38 21.42 -8.06
CA LYS A 195 4.61 22.35 -6.95
C LYS A 195 6.10 22.57 -6.65
N SER A 196 6.92 21.56 -6.96
CA SER A 196 8.35 21.54 -6.64
C SER A 196 9.15 22.41 -7.61
N ILE A 197 8.75 22.51 -8.89
CA ILE A 197 9.41 23.46 -9.82
C ILE A 197 9.23 24.93 -9.38
N ASN A 198 8.16 25.21 -8.63
CA ASN A 198 7.86 26.56 -8.16
C ASN A 198 8.60 26.95 -6.88
N ASN A 199 9.28 26.00 -6.23
CA ASN A 199 10.08 26.26 -5.03
C ASN A 199 11.27 27.18 -5.37
N PRO A 200 11.43 28.34 -4.72
CA PRO A 200 12.53 29.27 -4.99
C PRO A 200 13.92 28.65 -4.89
N LYS A 201 14.14 27.71 -3.96
CA LYS A 201 15.42 26.98 -3.81
C LYS A 201 15.69 26.13 -5.04
N LEU A 202 14.69 25.41 -5.54
CA LEU A 202 14.82 24.55 -6.74
C LEU A 202 14.93 25.37 -8.02
N LYS A 203 14.20 26.49 -8.13
CA LYS A 203 14.35 27.44 -9.25
C LYS A 203 15.77 27.98 -9.38
N GLN A 204 16.44 28.24 -8.25
CA GLN A 204 17.83 28.68 -8.26
C GLN A 204 18.77 27.57 -8.72
N ILE A 205 18.52 26.34 -8.30
CA ILE A 205 19.33 25.16 -8.65
C ILE A 205 19.21 24.81 -10.13
N PHE A 206 18.00 24.90 -10.69
CA PHE A 206 17.70 24.51 -12.08
C PHE A 206 17.66 25.69 -13.06
N LYS A 207 18.21 26.86 -12.69
CA LYS A 207 18.10 28.10 -13.48
C LYS A 207 18.59 27.95 -14.92
N ASP A 208 19.66 27.19 -15.12
CA ASP A 208 20.30 26.99 -16.43
C ASP A 208 20.11 25.55 -16.96
N VAL A 209 19.15 24.81 -16.40
CA VAL A 209 18.84 23.42 -16.77
C VAL A 209 17.61 23.39 -17.66
N PRO A 210 17.61 22.64 -18.79
CA PRO A 210 16.41 22.42 -19.58
C PRO A 210 15.25 21.85 -18.76
N VAL A 211 14.10 22.54 -18.81
CA VAL A 211 12.87 22.13 -18.12
C VAL A 211 11.79 21.79 -19.14
N ILE A 212 11.19 20.60 -19.01
CA ILE A 212 10.15 20.07 -19.89
C ILE A 212 8.89 19.81 -19.07
N GLU A 213 7.78 20.44 -19.45
CA GLU A 213 6.48 20.19 -18.83
C GLU A 213 5.84 18.93 -19.42
N ILE A 214 5.33 18.06 -18.55
CA ILE A 214 4.43 16.96 -18.89
C ILE A 214 3.02 17.40 -18.50
N GLY A 215 2.37 18.10 -19.42
CA GLY A 215 1.10 18.79 -19.19
C GLY A 215 -0.15 18.00 -19.62
N LEU A 216 -1.27 18.73 -19.70
CA LEU A 216 -2.55 18.23 -20.20
C LEU A 216 -2.43 17.87 -21.70
N LEU A 217 -3.28 16.96 -22.19
CA LEU A 217 -3.35 16.62 -23.60
C LEU A 217 -4.12 17.69 -24.37
N ASP A 218 -3.67 17.99 -25.58
CA ASP A 218 -4.44 18.80 -26.53
C ASP A 218 -5.73 18.05 -26.98
N GLU A 219 -6.62 18.75 -27.69
CA GLU A 219 -7.89 18.18 -28.15
C GLU A 219 -7.71 16.95 -29.06
N ASN A 220 -6.73 16.96 -29.97
CA ASN A 220 -6.49 15.86 -30.90
C ASN A 220 -5.93 14.63 -30.16
N SER A 221 -4.95 14.85 -29.28
CA SER A 221 -4.37 13.82 -28.43
C SER A 221 -5.40 13.24 -27.45
N THR A 222 -6.31 14.07 -26.94
CA THR A 222 -7.45 13.63 -26.12
C THR A 222 -8.41 12.76 -26.93
N LYS A 223 -8.77 13.21 -28.13
CA LYS A 223 -9.62 12.44 -29.05
C LYS A 223 -9.02 11.08 -29.37
N ASP A 224 -7.71 11.02 -29.62
CA ASP A 224 -6.98 9.77 -29.83
C ASP A 224 -7.03 8.85 -28.60
N LEU A 225 -6.82 9.39 -27.39
CA LEU A 225 -6.92 8.64 -26.14
C LEU A 225 -8.34 8.12 -25.87
N ILE A 226 -9.37 8.82 -26.34
CA ILE A 226 -10.77 8.40 -26.23
C ILE A 226 -11.05 7.30 -27.26
N ILE A 227 -10.75 7.52 -28.54
CA ILE A 227 -11.22 6.67 -29.63
C ILE A 227 -10.35 5.42 -29.80
N LYS A 228 -9.03 5.58 -29.90
CA LYS A 228 -8.14 4.49 -30.33
C LYS A 228 -8.18 3.27 -29.41
N PRO A 229 -8.23 3.39 -28.07
CA PRO A 229 -8.34 2.21 -27.21
C PRO A 229 -9.60 1.38 -27.44
N ALA A 230 -10.72 2.02 -27.83
CA ALA A 230 -12.00 1.36 -28.07
C ALA A 230 -12.37 1.28 -29.57
N GLU A 231 -11.37 1.40 -30.44
CA GLU A 231 -11.57 1.34 -31.88
C GLU A 231 -12.22 0.01 -32.27
N ASN A 232 -13.24 0.08 -33.14
CA ASN A 232 -14.06 -1.08 -33.54
C ASN A 232 -14.86 -1.74 -32.40
N ILE A 233 -14.99 -1.10 -31.24
CA ILE A 233 -15.77 -1.60 -30.09
C ILE A 233 -16.87 -0.62 -29.69
N LEU A 234 -16.51 0.64 -29.43
CA LEU A 234 -17.40 1.66 -28.89
C LEU A 234 -17.29 2.91 -29.76
N GLU A 235 -18.41 3.35 -30.33
CA GLU A 235 -18.45 4.55 -31.17
C GLU A 235 -18.75 5.78 -30.30
N TYR A 236 -17.91 6.80 -30.37
CA TYR A 236 -18.11 8.09 -29.70
C TYR A 236 -18.56 9.15 -30.70
N GLU A 237 -19.66 9.84 -30.41
CA GLU A 237 -20.08 11.02 -31.15
C GLU A 237 -19.19 12.24 -30.81
N GLU A 238 -19.11 13.22 -31.72
CA GLU A 238 -18.24 14.39 -31.55
C GLU A 238 -18.63 15.26 -30.35
N ASP A 239 -19.92 15.32 -29.99
CA ASP A 239 -20.41 16.03 -28.81
C ASP A 239 -20.01 15.31 -27.51
N ALA A 240 -20.00 13.97 -27.49
CA ALA A 240 -19.48 13.17 -26.38
C ALA A 240 -17.98 13.42 -26.17
N ILE A 241 -17.19 13.42 -27.25
CA ILE A 241 -15.74 13.68 -27.17
C ILE A 241 -15.47 15.08 -26.61
N LYS A 242 -16.21 16.08 -27.09
CA LYS A 242 -16.14 17.46 -26.58
C LYS A 242 -16.51 17.54 -25.10
N GLU A 243 -17.57 16.86 -24.69
CA GLU A 243 -17.98 16.87 -23.27
C GLU A 243 -16.93 16.17 -22.38
N ILE A 244 -16.36 15.05 -22.82
CA ILE A 244 -15.25 14.39 -22.09
C ILE A 244 -14.06 15.33 -21.97
N PHE A 245 -13.67 16.01 -23.06
CA PHE A 245 -12.59 17.00 -23.03
C PHE A 245 -12.90 18.17 -22.09
N ASN A 246 -14.12 18.72 -22.12
CA ASN A 246 -14.54 19.79 -21.23
C ASN A 246 -14.46 19.38 -19.75
N LEU A 247 -14.88 18.15 -19.42
CA LEU A 247 -14.85 17.62 -18.06
C LEU A 247 -13.41 17.38 -17.58
N SER A 248 -12.55 16.84 -18.43
CA SER A 248 -11.19 16.44 -18.05
C SER A 248 -10.14 17.52 -18.29
N ALA A 249 -10.42 18.55 -19.09
CA ALA A 249 -9.47 19.53 -19.63
C ALA A 249 -8.21 18.87 -20.22
N GLY A 250 -8.36 17.74 -20.91
CA GLY A 250 -7.20 16.99 -21.43
C GLY A 250 -6.41 16.16 -20.40
N HIS A 251 -6.84 16.04 -19.13
CA HIS A 251 -6.10 15.29 -18.11
C HIS A 251 -6.18 13.76 -18.35
N PRO A 252 -5.06 13.06 -18.66
CA PRO A 252 -5.08 11.65 -19.11
C PRO A 252 -5.77 10.69 -18.15
N TYR A 253 -5.50 10.81 -16.84
CA TYR A 253 -6.12 9.96 -15.83
C TYR A 253 -7.65 10.13 -15.77
N LEU A 254 -8.15 11.36 -15.92
CA LEU A 254 -9.57 11.65 -15.84
C LEU A 254 -10.28 11.22 -17.13
N ILE A 255 -9.64 11.43 -18.30
CA ILE A 255 -10.13 10.90 -19.57
C ILE A 255 -10.31 9.38 -19.47
N GLN A 256 -9.29 8.67 -18.99
CA GLN A 256 -9.33 7.22 -18.79
C GLN A 256 -10.42 6.82 -17.79
N ALA A 257 -10.61 7.54 -16.68
CA ALA A 257 -11.65 7.25 -15.69
C ALA A 257 -13.08 7.47 -16.24
N ILE A 258 -13.28 8.55 -16.99
CA ILE A 258 -14.54 8.86 -17.68
C ILE A 258 -14.84 7.76 -18.70
N CYS A 259 -13.90 7.47 -19.60
CA CYS A 259 -14.09 6.48 -20.65
C CYS A 259 -14.27 5.06 -20.09
N PHE A 260 -13.55 4.71 -19.02
CA PHE A 260 -13.76 3.46 -18.31
C PHE A 260 -15.20 3.33 -17.80
N SER A 261 -15.76 4.41 -17.23
CA SER A 261 -17.14 4.43 -16.72
C SER A 261 -18.19 4.37 -17.83
N ILE A 262 -17.95 5.10 -18.92
CA ILE A 262 -18.79 5.08 -20.13
C ILE A 262 -18.82 3.66 -20.71
N PHE A 263 -17.66 3.00 -20.87
CA PHE A 263 -17.59 1.64 -21.40
C PHE A 263 -18.38 0.65 -20.53
N GLY A 264 -18.31 0.80 -19.19
CA GLY A 264 -19.11 0.00 -18.27
C GLY A 264 -20.61 0.17 -18.50
N ARG A 265 -21.07 1.42 -18.62
CA ARG A 265 -22.48 1.75 -18.90
C ARG A 265 -22.94 1.26 -20.28
N ALA A 266 -22.13 1.46 -21.32
CA ALA A 266 -22.40 0.98 -22.67
C ALA A 266 -22.67 -0.53 -22.68
N ARG A 267 -21.85 -1.29 -21.96
CA ARG A 267 -21.99 -2.74 -21.79
C ARG A 267 -23.25 -3.14 -21.04
N GLU A 268 -23.58 -2.44 -19.96
CA GLU A 268 -24.77 -2.72 -19.14
C GLU A 268 -26.08 -2.47 -19.91
N ASN A 269 -26.10 -1.39 -20.69
CA ASN A 269 -27.26 -0.98 -21.48
C ASN A 269 -27.31 -1.64 -22.87
N ASP A 270 -26.27 -2.40 -23.24
CA ASP A 270 -26.06 -2.93 -24.59
C ASP A 270 -26.16 -1.85 -25.69
N ASN A 271 -25.68 -0.65 -25.37
CA ASN A 271 -25.63 0.51 -26.26
C ASN A 271 -24.16 0.88 -26.51
N TRP A 272 -23.67 0.57 -27.71
CA TRP A 272 -22.25 0.73 -28.10
C TRP A 272 -22.00 2.03 -28.89
N ARG A 273 -22.87 3.02 -28.70
CA ARG A 273 -22.76 4.36 -29.25
C ARG A 273 -22.95 5.37 -28.12
N VAL A 274 -22.00 6.28 -27.97
CA VAL A 274 -21.92 7.24 -26.86
C VAL A 274 -22.19 8.64 -27.40
N ASN A 275 -23.20 9.31 -26.86
CA ASN A 275 -23.49 10.73 -27.10
C ASN A 275 -23.19 11.56 -25.84
N ARG A 276 -23.42 12.88 -25.90
CA ARG A 276 -23.25 13.76 -24.75
C ARG A 276 -24.07 13.36 -23.51
N GLU A 277 -25.31 12.93 -23.69
CA GLU A 277 -26.21 12.55 -22.59
C GLU A 277 -25.67 11.35 -21.79
N ASP A 278 -25.02 10.40 -22.48
CA ASP A 278 -24.36 9.27 -21.84
C ASP A 278 -23.15 9.70 -20.99
N VAL A 279 -22.41 10.73 -21.41
CA VAL A 279 -21.31 11.32 -20.64
C VAL A 279 -21.86 12.04 -19.40
N GLU A 280 -22.94 12.81 -19.55
CA GLU A 280 -23.58 13.52 -18.43
C GLU A 280 -24.14 12.55 -17.39
N ALA A 281 -24.70 11.42 -17.82
CA ALA A 281 -25.29 10.41 -16.94
C ALA A 281 -24.28 9.68 -16.04
N ILE A 282 -22.98 9.73 -16.36
CA ILE A 282 -21.92 9.03 -15.60
C ILE A 282 -21.11 9.95 -14.69
N ILE A 283 -21.35 11.27 -14.69
CA ILE A 283 -20.48 12.24 -13.99
C ILE A 283 -20.37 11.92 -12.50
N ASN A 284 -21.48 11.70 -11.80
CA ASN A 284 -21.45 11.37 -10.37
C ASN A 284 -20.71 10.05 -10.09
N LYS A 285 -20.83 9.07 -11.00
CA LYS A 285 -20.12 7.79 -10.93
C LYS A 285 -18.61 8.00 -11.11
N VAL A 286 -18.21 8.84 -12.06
CA VAL A 286 -16.81 9.18 -12.30
C VAL A 286 -16.22 9.93 -11.12
N VAL A 287 -16.95 10.89 -10.54
CA VAL A 287 -16.48 11.68 -9.40
C VAL A 287 -16.10 10.77 -8.22
N GLU A 288 -16.91 9.75 -7.92
CA GLU A 288 -16.59 8.81 -6.85
C GLU A 288 -15.52 7.77 -7.31
N LEU A 289 -15.45 7.36 -8.60
CA LEU A 289 -14.44 6.42 -9.14
C LEU A 289 -13.04 7.03 -9.18
N ALA A 290 -12.98 8.26 -9.68
CA ALA A 290 -11.79 9.07 -9.65
C ALA A 290 -11.51 9.61 -8.25
N GLY A 291 -12.42 9.46 -7.27
CA GLY A 291 -12.33 10.05 -5.94
C GLY A 291 -11.00 9.79 -5.22
N ALA A 292 -10.49 8.55 -5.23
CA ALA A 292 -9.17 8.25 -4.67
C ALA A 292 -8.01 8.89 -5.46
N GLY A 293 -8.18 9.03 -6.78
CA GLY A 293 -7.29 9.78 -7.66
C GLY A 293 -7.66 11.25 -7.83
N LEU A 294 -8.55 11.80 -7.00
CA LEU A 294 -8.90 13.22 -6.91
C LEU A 294 -8.51 13.74 -5.52
N ALA A 295 -8.62 12.90 -4.49
CA ALA A 295 -8.18 13.18 -3.12
C ALA A 295 -6.71 13.65 -3.04
N TRP A 296 -5.83 13.21 -3.95
CA TRP A 296 -4.46 13.71 -3.96
C TRP A 296 -4.34 15.19 -4.30
N PHE A 297 -5.29 15.78 -5.05
CA PHE A 297 -5.34 17.23 -5.27
C PHE A 297 -5.53 17.96 -3.94
N TRP A 298 -6.21 17.32 -2.99
CA TRP A 298 -6.65 17.93 -1.75
C TRP A 298 -5.73 17.66 -0.56
N ASP A 299 -5.22 16.43 -0.44
CA ASP A 299 -4.41 15.99 0.70
C ASP A 299 -3.09 16.77 0.84
N GLY A 300 -2.61 17.39 -0.24
CA GLY A 300 -1.40 18.21 -0.27
C GLY A 300 -1.60 19.70 0.02
N PHE A 301 -2.84 20.17 0.17
CA PHE A 301 -3.14 21.59 0.35
C PHE A 301 -3.13 22.00 1.83
N SER A 302 -2.57 23.18 2.08
CA SER A 302 -2.76 23.91 3.32
C SER A 302 -4.22 24.32 3.49
N ILE A 303 -4.61 24.66 4.73
CA ILE A 303 -5.99 25.07 5.02
C ILE A 303 -6.41 26.32 4.22
N PRO A 304 -5.57 27.37 4.06
CA PRO A 304 -5.90 28.48 3.17
C PRO A 304 -6.11 28.05 1.72
N GLU A 305 -5.26 27.16 1.19
CA GLU A 305 -5.41 26.63 -0.19
C GLU A 305 -6.73 25.90 -0.35
N LYS A 306 -7.11 25.05 0.61
CA LYS A 306 -8.41 24.35 0.63
C LYS A 306 -9.58 25.33 0.60
N ILE A 307 -9.57 26.32 1.49
CA ILE A 307 -10.65 27.30 1.61
C ILE A 307 -10.77 28.14 0.33
N VAL A 308 -9.66 28.69 -0.18
CA VAL A 308 -9.66 29.50 -1.40
C VAL A 308 -10.10 28.66 -2.60
N PHE A 309 -9.62 27.42 -2.72
CA PHE A 309 -10.00 26.55 -3.83
C PHE A 309 -11.48 26.14 -3.80
N SER A 310 -12.03 25.83 -2.62
CA SER A 310 -13.48 25.61 -2.46
C SER A 310 -14.30 26.86 -2.77
N ALA A 311 -13.84 28.04 -2.33
CA ALA A 311 -14.54 29.29 -2.61
C ALA A 311 -14.57 29.60 -4.12
N ILE A 312 -13.47 29.38 -4.83
CA ILE A 312 -13.41 29.55 -6.29
C ILE A 312 -14.31 28.52 -6.99
N ALA A 313 -14.37 27.27 -6.50
CA ALA A 313 -15.27 26.26 -7.04
C ALA A 313 -16.75 26.70 -6.95
N GLU A 314 -17.15 27.23 -5.79
CA GLU A 314 -18.52 27.68 -5.52
C GLU A 314 -18.86 29.02 -6.21
N SER A 315 -17.92 29.96 -6.32
CA SER A 315 -18.13 31.25 -7.01
C SER A 315 -18.51 31.06 -8.47
N GLN A 316 -17.99 30.00 -9.10
CA GLN A 316 -18.34 29.64 -10.46
C GLN A 316 -19.80 29.21 -10.64
N GLU A 317 -20.53 28.83 -9.57
CA GLU A 317 -21.98 28.54 -9.64
C GLU A 317 -22.85 29.73 -9.24
N THR A 318 -22.35 30.61 -8.37
CA THR A 318 -23.17 31.64 -7.71
C THR A 318 -23.02 33.04 -8.32
N LEU A 319 -22.10 33.27 -9.26
CA LEU A 319 -21.71 34.58 -9.81
C LEU A 319 -21.20 35.57 -8.73
N GLU A 320 -21.04 35.13 -7.49
CA GLU A 320 -20.52 35.89 -6.35
C GLU A 320 -18.99 35.75 -6.31
N ASN A 321 -18.25 36.82 -6.01
CA ASN A 321 -16.79 36.77 -5.95
C ASN A 321 -16.32 35.86 -4.78
N TYR A 322 -15.29 35.02 -5.01
CA TYR A 322 -14.81 34.05 -4.01
C TYR A 322 -14.36 34.71 -2.68
N LEU A 323 -13.79 35.92 -2.73
CA LEU A 323 -13.39 36.68 -1.54
C LEU A 323 -14.62 37.09 -0.71
N ALA A 324 -15.72 37.45 -1.37
CA ALA A 324 -16.98 37.77 -0.70
C ALA A 324 -17.58 36.54 -0.03
N LEU A 325 -17.50 35.37 -0.68
CA LEU A 325 -17.94 34.09 -0.11
C LEU A 325 -17.18 33.73 1.17
N ILE A 326 -15.84 33.88 1.17
CA ILE A 326 -15.01 33.60 2.35
C ILE A 326 -15.29 34.61 3.46
N THR A 327 -15.29 35.91 3.14
CA THR A 327 -15.48 36.99 4.14
C THR A 327 -16.84 36.92 4.84
N ARG A 328 -17.87 36.40 4.15
CA ARG A 328 -19.20 36.16 4.76
C ARG A 328 -19.17 35.08 5.84
N LEU A 329 -18.27 34.12 5.72
CA LEU A 329 -18.22 32.92 6.56
C LEU A 329 -17.11 32.97 7.63
N THR A 330 -16.02 33.69 7.39
CA THR A 330 -14.94 33.89 8.37
C THR A 330 -14.22 35.22 8.17
N ASN A 331 -13.73 35.81 9.27
CA ASN A 331 -12.85 36.99 9.28
C ASN A 331 -11.39 36.62 9.63
N GLU A 332 -11.07 35.33 9.73
CA GLU A 332 -9.75 34.87 10.20
C GLU A 332 -8.67 34.85 9.10
N LEU A 333 -9.08 34.86 7.83
CA LEU A 333 -8.18 34.97 6.67
C LEU A 333 -8.19 36.40 6.17
N ASP A 334 -7.03 37.06 6.17
CA ASP A 334 -6.92 38.40 5.58
C ASP A 334 -6.92 38.36 4.04
N HIS A 335 -7.29 39.48 3.42
CA HIS A 335 -7.40 39.57 1.96
C HIS A 335 -6.07 39.32 1.25
N LYS A 336 -4.94 39.69 1.88
CA LYS A 336 -3.62 39.53 1.27
C LYS A 336 -3.27 38.06 1.14
N LEU A 337 -3.47 37.28 2.20
CA LEU A 337 -3.23 35.84 2.23
C LEU A 337 -4.14 35.10 1.24
N MET A 338 -5.40 35.52 1.10
CA MET A 338 -6.31 34.92 0.11
C MET A 338 -5.81 35.13 -1.33
N THR A 339 -5.42 36.36 -1.69
CA THR A 339 -4.88 36.66 -3.02
C THR A 339 -3.53 35.98 -3.27
N GLU A 340 -2.65 35.90 -2.27
CA GLU A 340 -1.38 35.16 -2.38
C GLU A 340 -1.61 33.66 -2.60
N THR A 341 -2.62 33.09 -1.92
CA THR A 341 -3.01 31.69 -2.05
C THR A 341 -3.62 31.38 -3.42
N GLU A 342 -4.48 32.26 -3.93
CA GLU A 342 -5.05 32.16 -5.27
C GLU A 342 -3.95 32.18 -6.34
N GLN A 343 -2.98 33.10 -6.22
CA GLN A 343 -1.83 33.14 -7.12
C GLN A 343 -0.98 31.87 -7.03
N LEU A 344 -0.82 31.29 -5.83
CA LEU A 344 -0.11 30.03 -5.64
C LEU A 344 -0.82 28.86 -6.35
N LEU A 345 -2.14 28.74 -6.20
CA LEU A 345 -2.96 27.73 -6.88
C LEU A 345 -2.88 27.88 -8.41
N ARG A 346 -2.87 29.12 -8.90
CA ARG A 346 -2.69 29.46 -10.32
C ARG A 346 -1.31 29.05 -10.83
N ASN A 347 -0.24 29.43 -10.13
CA ASN A 347 1.14 29.09 -10.49
C ASN A 347 1.39 27.57 -10.48
N ASN A 348 0.64 26.82 -9.66
CA ASN A 348 0.69 25.36 -9.60
C ASN A 348 -0.26 24.67 -10.60
N GLY A 349 -0.92 25.43 -11.48
CA GLY A 349 -1.72 24.92 -12.59
C GLY A 349 -3.10 24.37 -12.20
N PHE A 350 -3.61 24.69 -11.00
CA PHE A 350 -4.95 24.28 -10.57
C PHE A 350 -6.05 25.22 -11.08
N LEU A 351 -5.70 26.47 -11.31
CA LEU A 351 -6.58 27.48 -11.88
C LEU A 351 -6.25 27.72 -13.36
N ASP A 352 -7.23 28.23 -14.10
CA ASP A 352 -7.03 28.77 -15.45
C ASP A 352 -5.96 29.88 -15.42
N GLU A 353 -5.31 30.16 -16.54
CA GLU A 353 -4.25 31.18 -16.58
C GLU A 353 -4.81 32.60 -16.59
N THR A 354 -6.02 32.77 -17.13
CA THR A 354 -6.62 34.07 -17.42
C THR A 354 -7.92 34.33 -16.64
N GLU A 355 -8.63 33.28 -16.25
CA GLU A 355 -9.88 33.37 -15.49
C GLU A 355 -9.71 32.94 -14.03
N GLU A 356 -10.53 33.48 -13.12
CA GLU A 356 -10.67 33.01 -11.74
C GLU A 356 -11.51 31.72 -11.69
N LYS A 357 -11.00 30.67 -12.35
CA LYS A 357 -11.72 29.42 -12.56
C LYS A 357 -10.82 28.21 -12.33
N ILE A 358 -11.36 27.16 -11.72
CA ILE A 358 -10.72 25.84 -11.65
C ILE A 358 -10.56 25.28 -13.07
N LYS A 359 -9.33 24.91 -13.41
CA LYS A 359 -8.93 24.50 -14.77
C LYS A 359 -9.64 23.21 -15.23
N ILE A 360 -9.84 22.26 -14.30
CA ILE A 360 -10.46 20.96 -14.58
C ILE A 360 -11.89 20.94 -14.03
N GLU A 361 -12.88 20.90 -14.91
CA GLU A 361 -14.29 20.97 -14.53
C GLU A 361 -14.74 19.80 -13.63
N LEU A 362 -14.23 18.59 -13.87
CA LEU A 362 -14.53 17.44 -13.02
C LEU A 362 -13.98 17.61 -11.58
N VAL A 363 -12.83 18.27 -11.42
CA VAL A 363 -12.26 18.60 -10.10
C VAL A 363 -13.14 19.61 -9.39
N ARG A 364 -13.62 20.64 -10.09
CA ARG A 364 -14.57 21.62 -9.53
C ARG A 364 -15.82 20.93 -8.98
N ARG A 365 -16.44 20.06 -9.78
CA ARG A 365 -17.65 19.32 -9.36
C ARG A 365 -17.39 18.42 -8.17
N TRP A 366 -16.22 17.78 -8.13
CA TRP A 366 -15.80 16.95 -7.00
C TRP A 366 -15.66 17.76 -5.70
N ILE A 367 -15.05 18.95 -5.76
CA ILE A 367 -14.89 19.87 -4.63
C ILE A 367 -16.24 20.31 -4.08
N ILE A 368 -17.16 20.75 -4.95
CA ILE A 368 -18.50 21.17 -4.51
C ILE A 368 -19.25 20.04 -3.80
N GLN A 369 -19.03 18.80 -4.24
CA GLN A 369 -19.69 17.64 -3.66
C GLN A 369 -19.06 17.15 -2.34
N HIS A 370 -17.74 17.28 -2.16
CA HIS A 370 -17.00 16.64 -1.05
C HIS A 370 -16.27 17.61 -0.11
N HIS A 371 -16.02 18.84 -0.55
CA HIS A 371 -15.26 19.87 0.14
C HIS A 371 -15.97 21.23 0.02
N PRO A 372 -17.26 21.33 0.43
CA PRO A 372 -17.96 22.60 0.38
C PRO A 372 -17.28 23.61 1.32
N LEU A 373 -17.21 24.87 0.89
CA LEU A 373 -16.51 25.96 1.57
C LEU A 373 -16.86 26.07 3.05
N LYS A 374 -18.14 25.88 3.38
CA LYS A 374 -18.63 25.96 4.76
C LYS A 374 -18.01 24.89 5.67
N GLU A 375 -17.76 23.69 5.16
CA GLU A 375 -17.14 22.61 5.94
C GLU A 375 -15.64 22.87 6.15
N GLU A 376 -14.95 23.37 5.12
CA GLU A 376 -13.53 23.70 5.22
C GLU A 376 -13.26 24.87 6.18
N ILE A 377 -14.16 25.85 6.24
CA ILE A 377 -14.11 26.92 7.24
C ILE A 377 -14.38 26.36 8.66
N HIS A 378 -15.27 25.38 8.79
CA HIS A 378 -15.52 24.75 10.09
C HIS A 378 -14.30 23.99 10.62
N GLU A 379 -13.48 23.40 9.74
CA GLU A 379 -12.21 22.76 10.12
C GLU A 379 -11.17 23.80 10.59
N LEU A 380 -11.12 24.99 9.98
CA LEU A 380 -10.31 26.10 10.47
C LEU A 380 -10.74 26.53 11.89
N ASP A 381 -12.05 26.67 12.12
CA ASP A 381 -12.60 27.04 13.44
C ASP A 381 -12.24 26.01 14.52
N LYS A 382 -12.29 24.70 14.20
CA LYS A 382 -11.90 23.62 15.14
C LYS A 382 -10.44 23.70 15.53
N LEU A 383 -9.55 23.94 14.57
CA LEU A 383 -8.11 24.04 14.84
C LEU A 383 -7.80 25.26 15.72
N ASN A 384 -8.48 26.38 15.49
CA ASN A 384 -8.35 27.56 16.32
C ASN A 384 -8.93 27.37 17.73
N LEU A 385 -10.01 26.59 17.87
CA LEU A 385 -10.55 26.17 19.17
C LEU A 385 -9.57 25.25 19.91
N ASP A 386 -8.99 24.25 19.25
CA ASP A 386 -8.03 23.33 19.87
C ASP A 386 -6.71 24.01 20.24
N GLN A 387 -6.23 24.98 19.43
CA GLN A 387 -5.09 25.82 19.80
C GLN A 387 -5.42 26.69 21.02
N LYS A 388 -6.59 27.35 21.07
CA LYS A 388 -7.04 28.10 22.25
C LYS A 388 -7.21 27.20 23.49
N LYS A 389 -7.66 25.95 23.31
CA LYS A 389 -7.80 24.95 24.37
C LYS A 389 -6.45 24.47 24.91
N ASN A 390 -5.48 24.24 24.02
CA ASN A 390 -4.12 23.88 24.40
C ASN A 390 -3.39 25.05 25.07
N GLN A 391 -3.67 26.29 24.67
CA GLN A 391 -3.12 27.49 25.31
C GLN A 391 -3.69 27.69 26.73
N SER A 392 -4.98 27.44 26.93
CA SER A 392 -5.63 27.48 28.25
C SER A 392 -5.27 26.29 29.15
N ILE A 393 -4.95 25.12 28.58
CA ILE A 393 -4.38 23.98 29.32
C ILE A 393 -2.93 24.27 29.74
N LEU A 394 -2.14 25.00 28.92
CA LEU A 394 -0.82 25.46 29.31
C LEU A 394 -0.87 26.50 30.44
N GLU A 395 -1.85 27.42 30.43
CA GLU A 395 -2.05 28.40 31.52
C GLU A 395 -2.45 27.70 32.84
N LEU A 396 -3.25 26.64 32.79
CA LEU A 396 -3.57 25.80 33.96
C LEU A 396 -2.36 25.00 34.50
N TYR A 397 -1.32 24.78 33.70
CA TYR A 397 -0.09 24.10 34.12
C TYR A 397 1.01 25.06 34.60
N LEU A 398 0.87 26.37 34.37
CA LEU A 398 1.87 27.38 34.70
C LEU A 398 1.62 28.13 36.03
N ASP A 399 0.46 27.93 36.67
CA ASP A 399 0.17 28.49 38.00
C ASP A 399 0.74 27.65 39.17
N ASP A 400 1.24 26.43 38.91
CA ASP A 400 1.71 25.50 39.96
C ASP A 400 3.24 25.50 40.18
N TYR A 401 4.00 26.32 39.45
CA TYR A 401 5.47 26.41 39.58
C TYR A 401 5.98 27.84 39.48
N THR A 402 5.80 28.62 40.56
CA THR A 402 6.66 29.78 40.83
C THR A 402 7.02 29.82 42.32
N GLU A 403 8.12 29.17 42.70
CA GLU A 403 8.96 29.65 43.79
C GLU A 403 10.38 29.05 43.72
N VAL A 404 11.35 29.92 43.98
CA VAL A 404 12.80 29.70 44.17
C VAL A 404 13.69 29.77 42.92
N SER A 405 14.27 30.95 42.78
CA SER A 405 15.48 31.29 42.04
C SER A 405 16.74 30.76 42.74
N ASP A 406 17.76 30.34 41.96
CA ASP A 406 19.07 31.03 41.92
C ASP A 406 20.13 30.26 41.10
N GLN A 407 20.48 30.90 39.97
CA GLN A 407 21.78 31.12 39.33
C GLN A 407 22.98 30.19 39.63
N ASN A 408 23.45 29.43 38.64
CA ASN A 408 24.63 29.78 37.82
C ASN A 408 25.03 28.69 36.79
N ASN A 409 25.55 29.16 35.65
CA ASN A 409 26.28 28.46 34.57
C ASN A 409 25.51 27.92 33.34
N VAL A 410 25.17 28.88 32.45
CA VAL A 410 25.75 29.09 31.11
C VAL A 410 25.89 27.91 30.13
N SER A 411 25.18 28.10 29.01
CA SER A 411 25.42 27.72 27.61
C SER A 411 25.44 26.23 27.25
N PHE A 412 24.37 25.79 26.59
CA PHE A 412 24.39 25.13 25.27
C PHE A 412 22.94 24.76 24.95
N PHE A 413 22.19 25.61 24.22
CA PHE A 413 20.99 25.27 23.42
C PHE A 413 20.43 26.58 22.81
N GLU A 414 21.15 27.12 21.83
CA GLU A 414 20.56 27.98 20.79
C GLU A 414 20.95 27.33 19.47
N ASP A 415 19.96 26.74 18.79
CA ASP A 415 19.85 26.56 17.34
C ASP A 415 18.87 25.42 17.01
N ALA A 416 17.58 25.65 17.29
CA ALA A 416 16.46 25.00 16.61
C ALA A 416 15.16 25.69 17.02
N ASN A 417 14.95 26.94 16.58
CA ASN A 417 13.62 27.56 16.39
C ASN A 417 13.78 29.01 15.94
N GLN A 418 14.24 29.22 14.71
CA GLN A 418 14.02 30.47 13.98
C GLN A 418 13.75 30.11 12.52
N VAL A 419 12.47 29.96 12.16
CA VAL A 419 11.80 30.68 11.07
C VAL A 419 10.30 30.43 11.25
N LYS A 420 9.57 31.41 11.82
CA LYS A 420 8.18 31.71 11.43
C LYS A 420 7.72 33.05 12.04
N TYR A 421 7.46 34.00 11.15
CA TYR A 421 6.66 35.22 11.28
C TYR A 421 7.12 36.29 12.29
N GLU A 422 7.99 37.19 11.82
CA GLU A 422 7.89 38.60 12.18
C GLU A 422 6.73 39.23 11.39
N ILE A 423 5.82 39.94 12.07
CA ILE A 423 5.40 41.32 11.78
C ILE A 423 4.20 41.71 12.68
N ILE A 424 4.44 42.75 13.49
CA ILE A 424 3.53 43.71 14.16
C ILE A 424 2.83 43.26 15.47
N LYS A 425 3.42 43.69 16.60
CA LYS A 425 2.69 44.41 17.66
C LYS A 425 3.54 45.55 18.23
N SER A 426 3.16 46.79 17.90
CA SER A 426 3.40 47.96 18.74
C SER A 426 2.04 48.62 19.01
N PRO A 427 1.71 49.02 20.26
CA PRO A 427 0.35 49.29 20.67
C PRO A 427 0.00 50.79 20.55
N THR A 428 -1.19 51.09 20.05
CA THR A 428 -1.85 52.38 20.26
C THR A 428 -3.04 52.22 21.19
N LYS A 429 -3.01 53.04 22.25
CA LYS A 429 -3.97 53.13 23.36
C LYS A 429 -5.22 53.93 23.00
N LEU A 430 -6.34 53.46 23.57
CA LEU A 430 -7.49 54.18 24.18
C LEU A 430 -8.50 54.91 23.27
N PRO A 431 -9.77 55.14 23.72
CA PRO A 431 -10.35 54.82 25.03
C PRO A 431 -11.72 54.08 25.04
N GLU A 432 -11.99 53.55 26.24
CA GLU A 432 -13.26 53.14 26.84
C GLU A 432 -14.37 54.21 26.71
N ASN A 433 -15.64 53.79 26.55
CA ASN A 433 -16.65 53.93 27.61
C ASN A 433 -18.07 53.46 27.22
N ASN A 434 -18.69 52.78 28.18
CA ASN A 434 -20.09 52.87 28.60
C ASN A 434 -21.21 52.61 27.58
N SER A 435 -21.98 51.53 27.75
CA SER A 435 -23.03 51.43 28.78
C SER A 435 -23.99 50.28 28.44
N LEU A 436 -24.25 49.44 29.44
CA LEU A 436 -25.44 48.60 29.50
C LEU A 436 -26.68 49.48 29.60
N ASN A 437 -27.74 49.18 28.84
CA ASN A 437 -29.00 48.75 29.44
C ASN A 437 -30.05 48.27 28.44
N ILE A 438 -30.71 47.22 28.89
CA ILE A 438 -31.89 46.54 28.37
C ILE A 438 -33.11 47.46 28.51
N ASN A 439 -34.01 47.47 27.52
CA ASN A 439 -35.45 47.45 27.79
C ASN A 439 -36.28 46.97 26.61
N ILE A 440 -37.41 46.38 27.00
CA ILE A 440 -38.24 45.41 26.31
C ILE A 440 -39.58 46.08 25.90
N LEU A 441 -40.02 45.72 24.68
CA LEU A 441 -41.41 45.64 24.15
C LEU A 441 -42.29 46.86 23.89
N SER A 442 -43.12 46.64 22.86
CA SER A 442 -44.35 47.30 22.39
C SER A 442 -44.11 48.58 21.57
N ASP A 443 -44.75 48.81 20.42
CA ASP A 443 -46.05 48.35 19.99
C ASP A 443 -46.23 48.33 18.47
N ARG A 444 -47.21 47.52 18.06
CA ARG A 444 -47.64 47.23 16.70
C ARG A 444 -48.30 48.42 15.99
N GLN A 445 -48.31 48.28 14.65
CA GLN A 445 -49.37 48.62 13.68
C GLN A 445 -49.38 50.01 12.99
N LYS A 446 -49.04 50.00 11.68
CA LYS A 446 -49.96 50.15 10.52
C LYS A 446 -49.16 50.48 9.24
N ALA A 447 -49.15 49.60 8.22
CA ALA A 447 -50.01 49.65 7.01
C ALA A 447 -49.22 50.26 5.82
N PHE A 448 -49.23 49.86 4.54
CA PHE A 448 -50.01 48.96 3.64
C PHE A 448 -49.22 49.01 2.28
N LEU A 449 -48.98 47.94 1.48
CA LEU A 449 -49.74 47.47 0.28
C LEU A 449 -48.86 46.40 -0.46
N GLU A 450 -49.27 45.11 -0.48
CA GLU A 450 -49.74 44.26 -1.62
C GLU A 450 -48.90 44.26 -2.92
N VAL A 451 -48.52 43.09 -3.51
CA VAL A 451 -49.39 42.27 -4.39
C VAL A 451 -48.86 40.81 -4.62
N THR A 452 -49.77 39.85 -4.36
CA THR A 452 -50.08 38.50 -4.94
C THR A 452 -49.08 37.34 -5.09
N LEU A 453 -49.51 36.18 -4.58
CA LEU A 453 -49.06 34.80 -4.86
C LEU A 453 -50.10 34.05 -5.74
N PRO A 454 -49.70 33.07 -6.58
CA PRO A 454 -50.60 32.04 -7.06
C PRO A 454 -50.33 30.61 -6.50
N ASN A 455 -51.43 30.02 -6.04
CA ASN A 455 -51.89 28.62 -6.17
C ASN A 455 -51.28 27.46 -5.33
N GLN A 456 -51.90 27.21 -4.16
CA GLN A 456 -51.61 26.12 -3.21
C GLN A 456 -51.87 24.68 -3.71
N LYS A 457 -52.54 24.46 -4.85
CA LYS A 457 -52.81 23.09 -5.35
C LYS A 457 -51.60 22.41 -6.00
N ALA A 458 -50.62 23.18 -6.50
CA ALA A 458 -49.40 22.62 -7.12
C ALA A 458 -48.40 22.09 -6.07
N ILE A 459 -48.37 22.72 -4.89
CA ILE A 459 -47.42 22.39 -3.82
C ILE A 459 -47.78 21.05 -3.16
N ILE A 460 -49.07 20.73 -3.04
CA ILE A 460 -49.51 19.45 -2.44
C ILE A 460 -49.30 18.28 -3.40
N LEU A 461 -49.46 18.46 -4.73
CA LEU A 461 -49.15 17.42 -5.72
C LEU A 461 -47.64 17.16 -5.83
N ALA A 462 -46.80 18.20 -5.73
CA ALA A 462 -45.34 18.05 -5.73
C ALA A 462 -44.83 17.29 -4.49
N ALA A 463 -45.44 17.53 -3.32
CA ALA A 463 -45.08 16.85 -2.07
C ALA A 463 -45.46 15.36 -2.05
N ILE A 464 -46.56 14.97 -2.72
CA ILE A 464 -46.96 13.56 -2.84
C ILE A 464 -46.07 12.83 -3.85
N ALA A 465 -45.70 13.49 -4.97
CA ALA A 465 -44.80 12.93 -5.98
C ALA A 465 -43.38 12.69 -5.44
N THR A 466 -42.84 13.60 -4.61
CA THR A 466 -41.53 13.44 -3.97
C THR A 466 -41.53 12.35 -2.92
N LEU A 467 -42.60 12.18 -2.11
CA LEU A 467 -42.69 11.08 -1.16
C LEU A 467 -42.77 9.71 -1.86
N SER A 468 -43.49 9.60 -2.98
CA SER A 468 -43.56 8.36 -3.77
C SER A 468 -42.24 8.02 -4.48
N LEU A 469 -41.45 9.02 -4.88
CA LEU A 469 -40.11 8.82 -5.46
C LEU A 469 -39.04 8.47 -4.39
N ILE A 470 -39.18 8.97 -3.17
CA ILE A 470 -38.31 8.61 -2.03
C ILE A 470 -38.63 7.18 -1.55
N ILE A 471 -39.91 6.79 -1.54
CA ILE A 471 -40.30 5.41 -1.19
C ILE A 471 -39.92 4.42 -2.30
N SER A 472 -40.01 4.79 -3.58
CA SER A 472 -39.57 3.92 -4.69
C SER A 472 -38.05 3.78 -4.77
N SER A 473 -37.28 4.82 -4.45
CA SER A 473 -35.81 4.76 -4.37
C SER A 473 -35.32 3.97 -3.15
N ILE A 474 -36.00 4.05 -2.00
CA ILE A 474 -35.69 3.20 -0.83
C ILE A 474 -36.05 1.72 -1.08
N ILE A 475 -37.07 1.45 -1.89
CA ILE A 475 -37.44 0.08 -2.29
C ILE A 475 -36.47 -0.46 -3.37
N LEU A 476 -35.94 0.38 -4.27
CA LEU A 476 -34.94 -0.05 -5.27
C LEU A 476 -33.55 -0.31 -4.67
N VAL A 477 -33.12 0.48 -3.67
CA VAL A 477 -31.81 0.30 -2.99
C VAL A 477 -31.77 -1.01 -2.19
N LYS A 478 -32.92 -1.53 -1.74
CA LYS A 478 -33.02 -2.82 -1.03
C LYS A 478 -33.06 -4.06 -1.95
N HIS A 479 -33.01 -3.89 -3.28
CA HIS A 479 -33.04 -5.01 -4.24
C HIS A 479 -31.87 -5.00 -5.25
N THR A 480 -30.72 -4.45 -4.86
CA THR A 480 -29.51 -4.63 -5.66
C THR A 480 -28.88 -5.98 -5.36
N ASN A 481 -28.89 -6.90 -6.35
CA ASN A 481 -28.21 -8.20 -6.25
C ASN A 481 -26.78 -8.04 -5.69
N PRO A 482 -26.31 -8.92 -4.79
CA PRO A 482 -24.93 -8.89 -4.31
C PRO A 482 -23.97 -9.13 -5.48
N CYS A 483 -22.84 -8.42 -5.49
CA CYS A 483 -21.84 -8.61 -6.54
C CYS A 483 -21.25 -10.02 -6.49
N PRO A 484 -20.90 -10.60 -7.65
CA PRO A 484 -20.02 -11.75 -7.72
C PRO A 484 -18.71 -11.51 -6.96
N VAL A 485 -18.09 -12.59 -6.54
CA VAL A 485 -16.81 -12.55 -5.81
C VAL A 485 -15.69 -12.12 -6.71
N GLY A 486 -14.81 -11.26 -6.21
CA GLY A 486 -13.80 -10.61 -7.04
C GLY A 486 -14.29 -9.29 -7.65
N GLU A 487 -15.49 -8.85 -7.26
CA GLU A 487 -16.06 -7.57 -7.64
C GLU A 487 -16.60 -6.82 -6.40
N LYS A 488 -16.34 -5.51 -6.33
CA LYS A 488 -16.89 -4.61 -5.32
C LYS A 488 -17.96 -3.76 -5.99
N LYS A 489 -19.08 -3.49 -5.27
CA LYS A 489 -19.96 -2.37 -5.62
C LYS A 489 -19.15 -1.08 -5.48
N GLU A 490 -18.70 -0.52 -6.58
CA GLU A 490 -18.39 0.91 -6.59
C GLU A 490 -19.70 1.67 -6.80
N PHE A 491 -19.84 2.83 -6.14
CA PHE A 491 -21.03 3.69 -6.27
C PHE A 491 -22.33 3.06 -5.77
N GLY A 492 -22.28 1.93 -5.07
CA GLY A 492 -23.47 1.21 -4.60
C GLY A 492 -24.31 0.54 -5.70
N VAL A 493 -23.87 0.60 -6.97
CA VAL A 493 -24.69 0.18 -8.13
C VAL A 493 -23.95 -0.82 -9.05
N PHE A 494 -22.62 -0.74 -9.18
CA PHE A 494 -21.88 -1.49 -10.21
C PHE A 494 -20.81 -2.40 -9.62
N CYS A 495 -20.77 -3.64 -10.07
CA CYS A 495 -19.75 -4.59 -9.67
C CYS A 495 -18.48 -4.37 -10.52
N VAL A 496 -17.45 -3.78 -9.91
CA VAL A 496 -16.14 -3.55 -10.54
C VAL A 496 -15.16 -4.56 -9.96
N ALA A 497 -14.38 -5.18 -10.84
CA ALA A 497 -13.30 -6.09 -10.51
C ALA A 497 -12.39 -5.55 -9.38
N ASP A 498 -12.49 -6.11 -8.18
CA ASP A 498 -11.54 -5.82 -7.10
C ASP A 498 -10.21 -6.49 -7.41
N ILE A 499 -9.21 -5.70 -7.80
CA ILE A 499 -7.88 -6.18 -8.21
C ILE A 499 -7.16 -7.02 -7.15
N ARG A 500 -7.70 -7.14 -5.94
CA ARG A 500 -7.10 -7.86 -4.81
C ARG A 500 -7.74 -9.21 -4.52
N ILE A 501 -8.82 -9.60 -5.22
CA ILE A 501 -9.47 -10.91 -5.05
C ILE A 501 -9.57 -11.63 -6.41
N SER A 502 -9.27 -12.93 -6.43
CA SER A 502 -9.31 -13.75 -7.64
C SER A 502 -9.61 -15.22 -7.33
N ARG A 503 -10.35 -15.88 -8.22
CA ARG A 503 -10.54 -17.34 -8.28
C ARG A 503 -9.83 -17.96 -9.49
N GLY A 504 -9.26 -17.13 -10.36
CA GLY A 504 -8.70 -17.55 -11.65
C GLY A 504 -8.91 -16.53 -12.75
N GLU A 505 -9.66 -15.46 -12.48
CA GLU A 505 -10.00 -14.41 -13.43
C GLU A 505 -8.89 -13.37 -13.59
N ARG A 506 -7.83 -13.40 -12.75
CA ARG A 506 -6.66 -12.53 -12.84
C ARG A 506 -5.51 -13.09 -12.03
N THR A 507 -4.28 -12.67 -12.35
CA THR A 507 -3.15 -12.84 -11.44
C THR A 507 -3.14 -11.72 -10.40
N LEU A 508 -2.92 -12.07 -9.14
CA LEU A 508 -2.68 -11.15 -8.04
C LEU A 508 -1.18 -10.86 -7.87
N PHE A 509 -0.32 -11.60 -8.60
CA PHE A 509 1.13 -11.60 -8.41
C PHE A 509 1.87 -11.69 -9.77
N PRO A 510 1.89 -10.59 -10.56
CA PRO A 510 2.35 -10.60 -11.95
C PRO A 510 3.87 -10.68 -12.13
N ALA A 511 4.65 -10.92 -11.07
CA ALA A 511 6.11 -10.81 -11.08
C ALA A 511 6.80 -11.78 -12.05
N ASP A 512 6.21 -12.96 -12.30
CA ASP A 512 6.74 -13.94 -13.25
C ASP A 512 5.90 -13.94 -14.55
N THR A 513 6.57 -13.88 -15.70
CA THR A 513 5.92 -14.02 -17.02
C THR A 513 5.57 -15.49 -17.28
N ASN A 514 4.28 -15.78 -17.47
CA ASN A 514 3.80 -17.12 -17.78
C ASN A 514 2.64 -17.03 -18.78
N THR A 515 2.95 -17.19 -20.07
CA THR A 515 1.96 -17.04 -21.16
C THR A 515 0.78 -18.01 -21.02
N PHE A 516 1.03 -19.24 -20.56
CA PHE A 516 -0.03 -20.23 -20.36
C PHE A 516 -0.95 -19.86 -19.19
N ARG A 517 -0.42 -19.23 -18.13
CA ARG A 517 -1.25 -18.67 -17.04
C ARG A 517 -2.19 -17.62 -17.60
N ASP A 518 -1.67 -16.69 -18.39
CA ASP A 518 -2.46 -15.56 -18.88
C ASP A 518 -3.54 -16.02 -19.88
N GLN A 519 -3.23 -17.00 -20.73
CA GLN A 519 -4.22 -17.69 -21.57
C GLN A 519 -5.25 -18.44 -20.73
N GLY A 520 -4.82 -19.15 -19.68
CA GLY A 520 -5.71 -19.88 -18.77
C GLY A 520 -6.68 -18.94 -18.04
N ILE A 521 -6.19 -17.77 -17.61
CA ILE A 521 -7.02 -16.70 -17.03
C ILE A 521 -8.09 -16.25 -18.02
N GLN A 522 -7.73 -16.03 -19.30
CA GLN A 522 -8.70 -15.63 -20.32
C GLN A 522 -9.77 -16.70 -20.57
N ALA A 523 -9.38 -17.98 -20.60
CA ALA A 523 -10.34 -19.09 -20.73
C ALA A 523 -11.26 -19.18 -19.50
N PHE A 524 -10.70 -19.02 -18.30
CA PHE A 524 -11.46 -19.02 -17.05
C PHE A 524 -12.49 -17.88 -17.01
N GLN A 525 -12.11 -16.67 -17.44
CA GLN A 525 -13.02 -15.52 -17.57
C GLN A 525 -14.18 -15.77 -18.54
N LYS A 526 -13.95 -16.55 -19.60
CA LYS A 526 -14.98 -16.94 -20.58
C LYS A 526 -15.90 -18.06 -20.09
N GLY A 527 -15.64 -18.62 -18.90
CA GLY A 527 -16.35 -19.80 -18.39
C GLY A 527 -15.94 -21.11 -19.07
N ASP A 528 -14.90 -21.10 -19.92
CA ASP A 528 -14.35 -22.32 -20.53
C ASP A 528 -13.37 -22.97 -19.55
N TYR A 529 -13.94 -23.60 -18.52
CA TYR A 529 -13.17 -24.19 -17.44
C TYR A 529 -12.35 -25.41 -17.88
N GLU A 530 -12.77 -26.11 -18.92
CA GLU A 530 -12.00 -27.23 -19.49
C GLU A 530 -10.73 -26.72 -20.17
N GLN A 531 -10.86 -25.69 -21.04
CA GLN A 531 -9.70 -25.06 -21.66
C GLN A 531 -8.81 -24.38 -20.61
N ALA A 532 -9.39 -23.68 -19.64
CA ALA A 532 -8.66 -23.06 -18.55
C ALA A 532 -7.83 -24.08 -17.76
N ALA A 533 -8.42 -25.23 -17.40
CA ALA A 533 -7.71 -26.31 -16.71
C ALA A 533 -6.54 -26.85 -17.54
N ASN A 534 -6.73 -27.03 -18.86
CA ASN A 534 -5.66 -27.47 -19.74
C ASN A 534 -4.50 -26.46 -19.83
N LEU A 535 -4.80 -25.18 -19.93
CA LEU A 535 -3.81 -24.10 -19.99
C LEU A 535 -3.09 -23.92 -18.65
N PHE A 536 -3.80 -23.92 -17.52
CA PHE A 536 -3.16 -23.86 -16.21
C PHE A 536 -2.28 -25.08 -15.94
N LYS A 537 -2.65 -26.27 -16.44
CA LYS A 537 -1.79 -27.45 -16.36
C LYS A 537 -0.47 -27.25 -17.11
N GLN A 538 -0.48 -26.60 -18.27
CA GLN A 538 0.74 -26.22 -19.00
C GLN A 538 1.52 -25.14 -18.25
N ALA A 539 0.84 -24.16 -17.66
CA ALA A 539 1.46 -23.13 -16.83
C ALA A 539 2.18 -23.71 -15.61
N ILE A 540 1.63 -24.74 -14.95
CA ILE A 540 2.29 -25.48 -13.86
C ILE A 540 3.55 -26.21 -14.36
N GLN A 541 3.53 -26.74 -15.59
CA GLN A 541 4.71 -27.37 -16.17
C GLN A 541 5.82 -26.36 -16.43
N ALA A 542 5.46 -25.13 -16.83
CA ALA A 542 6.39 -24.03 -17.06
C ALA A 542 7.00 -23.49 -15.75
N ASN A 543 6.21 -23.37 -14.68
CA ASN A 543 6.68 -22.99 -13.35
C ASN A 543 5.97 -23.82 -12.27
N ARG A 544 6.63 -24.90 -11.80
CA ARG A 544 6.09 -25.78 -10.77
C ARG A 544 6.03 -25.15 -9.38
N ASN A 545 6.75 -24.04 -9.17
CA ASN A 545 6.85 -23.37 -7.88
C ASN A 545 5.80 -22.27 -7.69
N ASP A 546 4.92 -22.04 -8.68
CA ASP A 546 3.84 -21.05 -8.65
C ASP A 546 2.56 -21.63 -8.04
N PRO A 547 2.24 -21.31 -6.77
CA PRO A 547 1.05 -21.84 -6.11
C PRO A 547 -0.25 -21.19 -6.60
N GLU A 548 -0.20 -19.97 -7.17
CA GLU A 548 -1.40 -19.28 -7.69
C GLU A 548 -1.98 -20.09 -8.86
N VAL A 549 -1.12 -20.50 -9.78
CA VAL A 549 -1.53 -21.29 -10.95
C VAL A 549 -2.04 -22.68 -10.54
N VAL A 550 -1.45 -23.31 -9.53
CA VAL A 550 -1.94 -24.60 -9.00
C VAL A 550 -3.34 -24.43 -8.41
N ILE A 551 -3.61 -23.33 -7.72
CA ILE A 551 -4.95 -23.01 -7.22
C ILE A 551 -5.92 -22.79 -8.38
N TYR A 552 -5.55 -21.99 -9.39
CA TYR A 552 -6.43 -21.70 -10.53
C TYR A 552 -6.74 -22.94 -11.38
N TYR A 553 -5.76 -23.83 -11.56
CA TYR A 553 -5.99 -25.15 -12.14
C TYR A 553 -7.07 -25.92 -11.40
N ASN A 554 -6.95 -26.00 -10.07
CA ASN A 554 -7.91 -26.72 -9.23
C ASN A 554 -9.29 -26.04 -9.17
N ASN A 555 -9.34 -24.71 -9.23
CA ASN A 555 -10.57 -23.95 -9.31
C ASN A 555 -11.29 -24.19 -10.64
N ALA A 556 -10.56 -24.27 -11.75
CA ALA A 556 -11.13 -24.60 -13.06
C ALA A 556 -11.79 -25.98 -13.04
N LEU A 557 -11.11 -26.99 -12.49
CA LEU A 557 -11.69 -28.33 -12.30
C LEU A 557 -12.93 -28.30 -11.40
N ALA A 558 -12.89 -27.55 -10.30
CA ALA A 558 -14.01 -27.45 -9.37
C ALA A 558 -15.24 -26.77 -9.98
N ARG A 559 -15.02 -25.76 -10.82
CA ARG A 559 -16.08 -25.07 -11.58
C ARG A 559 -16.64 -25.95 -12.70
N GLN A 560 -15.79 -26.70 -13.39
CA GLN A 560 -16.22 -27.70 -14.38
C GLN A 560 -17.14 -28.77 -13.77
N ALA A 561 -16.91 -29.15 -12.50
CA ALA A 561 -17.76 -30.09 -11.77
C ALA A 561 -19.12 -29.48 -11.30
N GLY A 562 -19.32 -28.16 -11.39
CA GLY A 562 -20.62 -27.49 -11.22
C GLY A 562 -21.10 -27.20 -9.79
N SER A 563 -20.38 -27.63 -8.75
CA SER A 563 -20.79 -27.38 -7.34
C SER A 563 -19.61 -27.35 -6.36
N PRO A 564 -18.71 -26.33 -6.47
CA PRO A 564 -17.54 -26.25 -5.61
C PRO A 564 -17.89 -26.11 -4.12
N LEU A 565 -16.98 -26.56 -3.26
CA LEU A 565 -16.89 -26.19 -1.85
C LEU A 565 -15.86 -25.07 -1.77
N THR A 566 -16.30 -23.85 -1.44
CA THR A 566 -15.44 -22.67 -1.56
C THR A 566 -14.86 -22.25 -0.20
N LEU A 567 -13.54 -22.07 -0.13
CA LEU A 567 -12.84 -21.41 0.96
C LEU A 567 -12.12 -20.17 0.42
N ALA A 568 -11.79 -19.22 1.28
CA ALA A 568 -10.92 -18.11 0.94
C ALA A 568 -9.56 -18.25 1.61
N VAL A 569 -8.50 -17.76 0.98
CA VAL A 569 -7.18 -17.58 1.58
C VAL A 569 -6.77 -16.11 1.44
N VAL A 570 -6.35 -15.49 2.54
CA VAL A 570 -5.92 -14.08 2.57
C VAL A 570 -4.42 -14.00 2.85
N VAL A 571 -3.66 -13.40 1.93
CA VAL A 571 -2.19 -13.35 1.95
C VAL A 571 -1.66 -11.98 1.55
N ARG A 572 -0.34 -11.76 1.69
CA ARG A 572 0.38 -10.58 1.16
C ARG A 572 1.03 -10.83 -0.21
N SER A 573 1.51 -12.06 -0.42
CA SER A 573 2.41 -12.46 -1.51
C SER A 573 2.26 -13.96 -1.83
N THR A 574 2.90 -14.45 -2.90
CA THR A 574 2.92 -15.87 -3.36
C THR A 574 3.73 -16.83 -2.47
N GLU A 575 3.85 -16.54 -1.19
CA GLU A 575 4.74 -17.25 -0.26
C GLU A 575 4.17 -18.61 0.21
N GLY A 576 4.86 -19.23 1.17
CA GLY A 576 4.59 -20.58 1.66
C GLY A 576 3.13 -20.86 2.05
N VAL A 577 2.34 -19.85 2.44
CA VAL A 577 0.91 -20.02 2.74
C VAL A 577 0.15 -20.57 1.53
N LEU A 578 0.27 -19.94 0.34
CA LEU A 578 -0.43 -20.41 -0.85
C LEU A 578 0.02 -21.81 -1.26
N ARG A 579 1.30 -22.16 -1.09
CA ARG A 579 1.81 -23.52 -1.36
C ARG A 579 1.11 -24.59 -0.52
N GLY A 580 0.92 -24.35 0.78
CA GLY A 580 0.24 -25.33 1.63
C GLY A 580 -1.25 -25.48 1.29
N VAL A 581 -1.92 -24.36 1.00
CA VAL A 581 -3.33 -24.35 0.56
C VAL A 581 -3.51 -25.08 -0.76
N ALA A 582 -2.70 -24.72 -1.77
CA ALA A 582 -2.70 -25.35 -3.08
C ALA A 582 -2.43 -26.85 -3.01
N GLN A 583 -1.50 -27.28 -2.15
CA GLN A 583 -1.16 -28.68 -1.96
C GLN A 583 -2.32 -29.48 -1.34
N ALA A 584 -3.00 -28.94 -0.32
CA ALA A 584 -4.17 -29.58 0.29
C ALA A 584 -5.36 -29.63 -0.68
N GLN A 585 -5.64 -28.51 -1.36
CA GLN A 585 -6.69 -28.42 -2.39
C GLN A 585 -6.48 -29.46 -3.49
N ASN A 586 -5.26 -29.51 -4.05
CA ASN A 586 -4.94 -30.43 -5.12
C ASN A 586 -5.11 -31.90 -4.70
N GLN A 587 -4.70 -32.25 -3.48
CA GLN A 587 -4.89 -33.60 -2.94
C GLN A 587 -6.37 -33.94 -2.76
N PHE A 588 -7.18 -33.01 -2.23
CA PHE A 588 -8.61 -33.22 -2.07
C PHE A 588 -9.32 -33.39 -3.41
N ASN A 589 -9.00 -32.54 -4.39
CA ASN A 589 -9.64 -32.55 -5.71
C ASN A 589 -9.26 -33.79 -6.54
N ILE A 590 -7.99 -34.20 -6.55
CA ILE A 590 -7.54 -35.42 -7.23
C ILE A 590 -8.22 -36.66 -6.63
N ASN A 591 -8.49 -36.66 -5.32
CA ASN A 591 -9.24 -37.72 -4.64
C ASN A 591 -10.77 -37.60 -4.82
N LYS A 592 -11.23 -36.90 -5.86
CA LYS A 592 -12.64 -36.71 -6.25
C LYS A 592 -13.48 -35.89 -5.24
N GLY A 593 -12.82 -35.16 -4.36
CA GLY A 593 -13.46 -34.27 -3.38
C GLY A 593 -14.46 -34.99 -2.46
N LEU A 594 -15.49 -34.28 -2.04
CA LEU A 594 -16.54 -34.81 -1.17
C LEU A 594 -17.81 -35.01 -1.99
N THR A 595 -18.21 -36.27 -2.20
CA THR A 595 -19.39 -36.63 -3.02
C THR A 595 -19.35 -36.01 -4.43
N GLY A 596 -18.16 -35.92 -5.03
CA GLY A 596 -17.95 -35.29 -6.34
C GLY A 596 -17.83 -33.76 -6.33
N ARG A 597 -18.04 -33.11 -5.17
CA ARG A 597 -17.83 -31.67 -4.98
C ARG A 597 -16.37 -31.40 -4.68
N LEU A 598 -15.72 -30.63 -5.56
CA LEU A 598 -14.31 -30.27 -5.42
C LEU A 598 -14.14 -28.97 -4.63
N LEU A 599 -12.96 -28.76 -4.07
CA LEU A 599 -12.58 -27.57 -3.34
C LEU A 599 -12.13 -26.47 -4.30
N GLU A 600 -12.68 -25.28 -4.10
CA GLU A 600 -12.31 -24.04 -4.77
C GLU A 600 -11.73 -23.06 -3.75
N ILE A 601 -10.66 -22.36 -4.12
CA ILE A 601 -9.99 -21.40 -3.25
C ILE A 601 -10.07 -20.00 -3.87
N VAL A 602 -10.69 -19.07 -3.15
CA VAL A 602 -10.63 -17.63 -3.44
C VAL A 602 -9.34 -17.08 -2.84
N ILE A 603 -8.48 -16.49 -3.66
CA ILE A 603 -7.27 -15.80 -3.18
C ILE A 603 -7.61 -14.33 -2.97
N ALA A 604 -7.21 -13.77 -1.83
CA ALA A 604 -7.30 -12.34 -1.53
C ALA A 604 -5.95 -11.79 -1.07
N ASN A 605 -5.62 -10.56 -1.48
CA ASN A 605 -4.40 -9.86 -1.11
C ASN A 605 -4.68 -8.64 -0.22
N ASP A 606 -4.31 -8.71 1.05
CA ASP A 606 -4.47 -7.62 2.03
C ASP A 606 -3.21 -6.75 2.20
N ASN A 607 -2.14 -7.03 1.45
CA ASN A 607 -0.81 -6.42 1.55
C ASN A 607 -0.21 -6.43 2.97
N ASN A 608 -0.72 -7.29 3.86
CA ASN A 608 -0.44 -7.26 5.30
C ASN A 608 -0.71 -5.88 5.96
N ASP A 609 -1.74 -5.16 5.47
CA ASP A 609 -2.19 -3.87 5.99
C ASP A 609 -3.54 -4.02 6.73
N PRO A 610 -3.66 -3.56 8.00
CA PRO A 610 -4.88 -3.73 8.79
C PRO A 610 -6.14 -3.12 8.15
N LYS A 611 -6.03 -1.94 7.51
CA LYS A 611 -7.18 -1.28 6.87
C LYS A 611 -7.66 -2.08 5.66
N GLN A 612 -6.74 -2.53 4.80
CA GLN A 612 -7.05 -3.41 3.68
C GLN A 612 -7.60 -4.76 4.13
N ALA A 613 -7.07 -5.35 5.22
CA ALA A 613 -7.57 -6.60 5.75
C ALA A 613 -9.05 -6.50 6.17
N GLN A 614 -9.45 -5.40 6.81
CA GLN A 614 -10.85 -5.13 7.14
C GLN A 614 -11.71 -5.01 5.87
N GLN A 615 -11.24 -4.28 4.85
CA GLN A 615 -11.98 -4.12 3.58
C GLN A 615 -12.14 -5.45 2.83
N ILE A 616 -11.09 -6.28 2.78
CA ILE A 616 -11.13 -7.62 2.20
C ILE A 616 -12.12 -8.50 2.97
N ALA A 617 -12.12 -8.45 4.30
CA ALA A 617 -13.09 -9.20 5.10
C ALA A 617 -14.53 -8.78 4.79
N GLN A 618 -14.81 -7.47 4.69
CA GLN A 618 -16.13 -6.95 4.29
C GLN A 618 -16.58 -7.43 2.90
N GLN A 619 -15.65 -7.73 2.00
CA GLN A 619 -15.98 -8.27 0.69
C GLN A 619 -16.21 -9.78 0.73
N LEU A 620 -15.33 -10.53 1.39
CA LEU A 620 -15.44 -11.98 1.50
C LEU A 620 -16.73 -12.40 2.20
N ILE A 621 -17.21 -11.64 3.19
CA ILE A 621 -18.47 -11.97 3.88
C ILE A 621 -19.71 -11.82 3.00
N LYS A 622 -19.67 -10.97 1.96
CA LYS A 622 -20.79 -10.78 1.02
C LYS A 622 -21.02 -12.01 0.16
N ASP A 623 -19.98 -12.81 -0.04
CA ASP A 623 -20.09 -14.07 -0.75
C ASP A 623 -20.47 -15.22 0.16
N THR A 624 -21.75 -15.55 0.13
CA THR A 624 -22.32 -16.66 0.90
C THR A 624 -21.78 -18.04 0.49
N SER A 625 -21.12 -18.18 -0.66
CA SER A 625 -20.48 -19.44 -1.08
C SER A 625 -19.20 -19.75 -0.30
N ILE A 626 -18.49 -18.73 0.23
CA ILE A 626 -17.32 -18.93 1.08
C ILE A 626 -17.73 -19.50 2.44
N LEU A 627 -17.23 -20.70 2.72
CA LEU A 627 -17.53 -21.49 3.91
C LEU A 627 -16.55 -21.25 5.07
N GLY A 628 -15.36 -20.73 4.77
CA GLY A 628 -14.31 -20.44 5.75
C GLY A 628 -13.15 -19.66 5.14
N VAL A 629 -12.36 -19.03 6.00
CA VAL A 629 -11.19 -18.21 5.62
C VAL A 629 -9.92 -18.78 6.24
N ILE A 630 -8.91 -19.00 5.41
CA ILE A 630 -7.54 -19.32 5.81
C ILE A 630 -6.75 -18.02 5.83
N GLY A 631 -6.48 -17.49 7.03
CA GLY A 631 -5.85 -16.17 7.16
C GLY A 631 -6.02 -15.56 8.55
N HIS A 632 -5.58 -14.32 8.75
CA HIS A 632 -4.73 -13.56 7.84
C HIS A 632 -3.25 -13.87 8.09
N ASN A 633 -2.36 -13.18 7.37
CA ASN A 633 -0.92 -13.39 7.43
C ASN A 633 -0.28 -12.92 8.76
N SER A 634 -0.77 -11.86 9.39
CA SER A 634 -0.26 -11.37 10.68
C SER A 634 -1.37 -11.24 11.73
N SER A 635 -0.96 -11.21 13.00
CA SER A 635 -1.87 -10.95 14.13
C SER A 635 -2.55 -9.58 13.99
N ASP A 636 -1.85 -8.58 13.45
CA ASP A 636 -2.36 -7.22 13.23
C ASP A 636 -3.50 -7.20 12.19
N THR A 637 -3.29 -7.84 11.03
CA THR A 637 -4.34 -7.91 10.00
C THR A 637 -5.50 -8.81 10.40
N THR A 638 -5.21 -9.92 11.09
CA THR A 638 -6.25 -10.80 11.62
C THR A 638 -7.14 -10.06 12.61
N LYS A 639 -6.55 -9.29 13.54
CA LYS A 639 -7.34 -8.52 14.52
C LYS A 639 -8.28 -7.53 13.84
N ALA A 640 -7.83 -6.85 12.80
CA ALA A 640 -8.63 -5.88 12.06
C ALA A 640 -9.78 -6.51 11.26
N ALA A 641 -9.57 -7.72 10.73
CA ALA A 641 -10.56 -8.43 9.91
C ALA A 641 -11.62 -9.19 10.72
N LEU A 642 -11.26 -9.71 11.90
CA LEU A 642 -12.11 -10.57 12.71
C LEU A 642 -13.52 -10.04 13.01
N PRO A 643 -13.72 -8.74 13.34
CA PRO A 643 -15.06 -8.20 13.60
C PRO A 643 -16.02 -8.37 12.42
N GLU A 644 -15.53 -8.35 11.18
CA GLU A 644 -16.36 -8.52 9.99
C GLU A 644 -16.76 -9.98 9.78
N TYR A 645 -15.83 -10.92 10.01
CA TYR A 645 -16.12 -12.35 9.92
C TYR A 645 -17.08 -12.83 11.01
N GLU A 646 -16.97 -12.27 12.21
CA GLU A 646 -17.88 -12.54 13.33
C GLU A 646 -19.33 -12.17 13.00
N LYS A 647 -19.56 -10.98 12.43
CA LYS A 647 -20.89 -10.54 11.96
C LYS A 647 -21.54 -11.55 11.00
N ALA A 648 -20.71 -12.26 10.23
CA ALA A 648 -21.13 -13.19 9.21
C ALA A 648 -21.13 -14.67 9.64
N GLY A 649 -20.74 -14.97 10.90
CA GLY A 649 -20.55 -16.33 11.40
C GLY A 649 -19.52 -17.13 10.59
N LEU A 650 -18.58 -16.46 9.94
CA LEU A 650 -17.62 -17.07 9.01
C LEU A 650 -16.37 -17.51 9.77
N ALA A 651 -16.12 -18.81 9.81
CA ALA A 651 -14.96 -19.35 10.51
C ALA A 651 -13.63 -18.91 9.87
N VAL A 652 -12.67 -18.53 10.71
CA VAL A 652 -11.31 -18.15 10.31
C VAL A 652 -10.32 -19.11 10.97
N ILE A 653 -9.51 -19.80 10.18
CA ILE A 653 -8.37 -20.57 10.69
C ILE A 653 -7.08 -19.86 10.28
N SER A 654 -6.34 -19.32 11.25
CA SER A 654 -5.05 -18.71 10.94
C SER A 654 -3.91 -19.74 10.96
N PRO A 655 -3.10 -19.80 9.89
CA PRO A 655 -1.89 -20.60 9.85
C PRO A 655 -0.65 -19.87 10.40
N THR A 656 -0.74 -18.57 10.73
CA THR A 656 0.43 -17.75 11.06
C THR A 656 0.22 -16.74 12.21
N SER A 657 -1.01 -16.47 12.64
CA SER A 657 -1.29 -15.48 13.69
C SER A 657 -1.28 -16.11 15.09
N THR A 658 -0.26 -15.75 15.87
CA THR A 658 0.09 -16.38 17.15
C THR A 658 -0.43 -15.63 18.38
N SER A 659 -0.87 -14.38 18.23
CA SER A 659 -1.25 -13.51 19.35
C SER A 659 -2.45 -14.02 20.15
N ILE A 660 -2.36 -13.98 21.49
CA ILE A 660 -3.49 -14.33 22.37
C ILE A 660 -4.63 -13.30 22.32
N PHE A 661 -4.37 -12.08 21.85
CA PHE A 661 -5.36 -11.00 21.76
C PHE A 661 -6.45 -11.24 20.69
N LEU A 662 -6.34 -12.34 19.95
CA LEU A 662 -7.29 -12.79 18.93
C LEU A 662 -8.37 -13.74 19.49
N LEU A 663 -8.10 -14.41 20.63
CA LEU A 663 -8.93 -15.52 21.14
C LEU A 663 -10.34 -15.14 21.58
N GLN A 664 -10.55 -13.84 21.88
CA GLN A 664 -11.86 -13.33 22.28
C GLN A 664 -12.91 -13.47 21.18
N ASN A 665 -12.48 -13.62 19.92
CA ASN A 665 -13.42 -13.73 18.81
C ASN A 665 -13.91 -15.18 18.63
N PRO A 666 -15.24 -15.43 18.61
CA PRO A 666 -15.79 -16.77 18.61
C PRO A 666 -15.59 -17.54 17.30
N VAL A 667 -15.30 -16.85 16.19
CA VAL A 667 -15.09 -17.45 14.87
C VAL A 667 -13.61 -17.75 14.56
N PHE A 668 -12.70 -17.38 15.47
CA PHE A 668 -11.26 -17.54 15.28
C PHE A 668 -10.74 -18.88 15.80
N PHE A 669 -9.96 -19.55 14.95
CA PHE A 669 -9.20 -20.76 15.22
C PHE A 669 -7.76 -20.54 14.76
N ARG A 670 -6.80 -21.27 15.33
CA ARG A 670 -5.42 -21.27 14.82
C ARG A 670 -4.79 -22.65 14.84
N VAL A 671 -4.05 -22.95 13.78
CA VAL A 671 -3.24 -24.18 13.65
C VAL A 671 -1.75 -23.94 13.89
N VAL A 672 -1.32 -22.69 13.88
CA VAL A 672 -0.02 -22.29 14.44
C VAL A 672 -0.10 -22.35 15.97
N TYR A 673 1.00 -22.71 16.63
CA TYR A 673 1.06 -22.62 18.08
C TYR A 673 0.96 -21.16 18.53
N SER A 674 0.27 -20.91 19.63
CA SER A 674 0.10 -19.58 20.17
C SER A 674 1.37 -19.05 20.82
N ASP A 675 1.42 -17.72 21.00
CA ASP A 675 2.48 -17.07 21.75
C ASP A 675 2.56 -17.59 23.19
N GLU A 676 1.50 -18.18 23.74
CA GLU A 676 1.52 -18.80 25.06
C GLU A 676 2.45 -20.02 25.07
N VAL A 677 2.34 -20.87 24.05
CA VAL A 677 3.18 -22.05 23.90
C VAL A 677 4.63 -21.64 23.61
N ALA A 678 4.85 -20.67 22.72
CA ALA A 678 6.18 -20.20 22.35
C ALA A 678 6.87 -19.44 23.50
N GLY A 679 6.19 -18.47 24.10
CA GLY A 679 6.70 -17.66 25.21
C GLY A 679 7.05 -18.50 26.43
N LYS A 680 6.21 -19.48 26.78
CA LYS A 680 6.51 -20.45 27.84
C LYS A 680 7.76 -21.26 27.54
N ALA A 681 7.88 -21.83 26.32
CA ALA A 681 9.04 -22.64 25.95
C ALA A 681 10.35 -21.83 25.98
N LEU A 682 10.32 -20.59 25.48
CA LEU A 682 11.47 -19.68 25.54
C LEU A 682 11.86 -19.33 26.98
N ALA A 683 10.88 -19.03 27.84
CA ALA A 683 11.10 -18.70 29.25
C ALA A 683 11.68 -19.88 30.04
N GLU A 684 11.08 -21.07 29.91
CA GLU A 684 11.54 -22.29 30.55
C GLU A 684 12.94 -22.67 30.07
N TYR A 685 13.23 -22.55 28.78
CA TYR A 685 14.55 -22.84 28.25
C TYR A 685 15.60 -21.84 28.75
N ALA A 686 15.31 -20.54 28.69
CA ALA A 686 16.21 -19.50 29.20
C ALA A 686 16.54 -19.72 30.68
N PHE A 687 15.54 -19.95 31.52
CA PHE A 687 15.74 -20.07 32.96
C PHE A 687 16.30 -21.43 33.38
N ASN A 688 15.72 -22.54 32.92
CA ASN A 688 16.04 -23.87 33.40
C ASN A 688 17.28 -24.46 32.71
N LYS A 689 17.46 -24.21 31.42
CA LYS A 689 18.56 -24.80 30.62
C LYS A 689 19.73 -23.83 30.46
N LEU A 690 19.49 -22.58 30.08
CA LEU A 690 20.55 -21.57 29.96
C LEU A 690 20.96 -20.94 31.30
N LYS A 691 20.19 -21.16 32.37
CA LYS A 691 20.42 -20.59 33.71
C LYS A 691 20.46 -19.06 33.74
N VAL A 692 19.78 -18.43 32.78
CA VAL A 692 19.63 -16.98 32.64
C VAL A 692 18.60 -16.47 33.67
N LYS A 693 18.93 -15.38 34.35
CA LYS A 693 18.10 -14.72 35.37
C LYS A 693 17.70 -13.31 34.99
N ARG A 694 18.46 -12.63 34.12
CA ARG A 694 18.20 -11.25 33.69
C ARG A 694 18.17 -11.17 32.17
N VAL A 695 17.11 -10.61 31.61
CA VAL A 695 16.95 -10.51 30.15
C VAL A 695 16.48 -9.14 29.71
N VAL A 696 16.98 -8.70 28.56
CA VAL A 696 16.45 -7.55 27.82
C VAL A 696 15.54 -8.07 26.71
N VAL A 697 14.44 -7.37 26.42
CA VAL A 697 13.53 -7.74 25.32
C VAL A 697 13.50 -6.62 24.30
N PHE A 698 13.75 -6.95 23.04
CA PHE A 698 13.67 -6.04 21.90
C PHE A 698 12.36 -6.27 21.16
N ILE A 699 11.53 -5.23 21.08
CA ILE A 699 10.15 -5.31 20.57
C ILE A 699 9.81 -4.18 19.60
N ASN A 700 8.80 -4.44 18.75
CA ASN A 700 8.00 -3.39 18.13
C ASN A 700 6.77 -3.11 19.02
N PRO A 701 6.68 -1.97 19.71
CA PRO A 701 5.52 -1.65 20.55
C PRO A 701 4.23 -1.45 19.75
N GLY A 702 4.33 -1.13 18.46
CA GLY A 702 3.18 -0.99 17.55
C GLY A 702 2.60 -2.31 17.03
N SER A 703 3.21 -3.47 17.33
CA SER A 703 2.73 -4.76 16.83
C SER A 703 2.00 -5.59 17.90
N ILE A 704 0.81 -6.08 17.54
CA ILE A 704 0.00 -7.01 18.35
C ILE A 704 0.76 -8.32 18.63
N TYR A 705 1.54 -8.81 17.66
CA TYR A 705 2.40 -9.98 17.84
C TYR A 705 3.48 -9.71 18.88
N SER A 706 4.34 -8.71 18.65
CA SER A 706 5.50 -8.43 19.50
C SER A 706 5.11 -8.22 20.96
N ASN A 707 4.00 -7.51 21.20
CA ASN A 707 3.47 -7.29 22.54
C ASN A 707 2.98 -8.57 23.22
N SER A 708 2.25 -9.43 22.48
CA SER A 708 1.69 -10.69 22.98
C SER A 708 2.78 -11.67 23.40
N ILE A 709 3.76 -11.95 22.53
CA ILE A 709 4.85 -12.88 22.88
C ILE A 709 5.76 -12.31 23.98
N ARG A 710 5.99 -11.00 24.03
CA ARG A 710 6.71 -10.34 25.13
C ARG A 710 6.00 -10.58 26.45
N GLU A 711 4.69 -10.31 26.52
CA GLU A 711 3.91 -10.45 27.75
C GLU A 711 3.98 -11.88 28.27
N LEU A 712 3.80 -12.86 27.38
CA LEU A 712 3.76 -14.27 27.75
C LEU A 712 5.14 -14.80 28.15
N PHE A 713 6.18 -14.44 27.42
CA PHE A 713 7.55 -14.72 27.83
C PHE A 713 7.87 -14.10 29.19
N THR A 714 7.57 -12.81 29.39
CA THR A 714 7.84 -12.09 30.65
C THR A 714 7.14 -12.76 31.82
N ARG A 715 5.84 -13.03 31.67
CA ARG A 715 5.01 -13.69 32.69
C ARG A 715 5.59 -15.04 33.12
N HIS A 716 5.93 -15.91 32.15
CA HIS A 716 6.48 -17.24 32.47
C HIS A 716 7.90 -17.15 33.03
N PHE A 717 8.73 -16.24 32.51
CA PHE A 717 10.11 -16.08 32.95
C PHE A 717 10.20 -15.53 34.38
N GLU A 718 9.37 -14.54 34.71
CA GLU A 718 9.32 -13.97 36.06
C GLU A 718 8.70 -14.94 37.07
N LYS A 719 7.69 -15.72 36.66
CA LYS A 719 7.14 -16.80 37.50
C LYS A 719 8.18 -17.85 37.88
N LEU A 720 9.16 -18.11 37.01
CA LEU A 720 10.28 -19.00 37.31
C LEU A 720 11.32 -18.35 38.23
N GLY A 721 11.29 -17.03 38.42
CA GLY A 721 12.24 -16.25 39.21
C GLY A 721 13.27 -15.48 38.37
N GLY A 722 13.05 -15.36 37.06
CA GLY A 722 13.79 -14.47 36.19
C GLY A 722 13.32 -13.01 36.33
N LYS A 723 14.04 -12.09 35.68
CA LYS A 723 13.68 -10.67 35.62
C LYS A 723 13.88 -10.12 34.21
N VAL A 724 12.84 -9.50 33.66
CA VAL A 724 12.98 -8.65 32.48
C VAL A 724 13.49 -7.29 32.94
N VAL A 725 14.71 -6.93 32.54
CA VAL A 725 15.39 -5.73 33.06
C VAL A 725 15.11 -4.49 32.22
N ARG A 726 14.78 -4.65 30.94
CA ARG A 726 14.44 -3.56 30.02
C ARG A 726 13.66 -4.11 28.82
N ASN A 727 12.72 -3.30 28.33
CA ASN A 727 12.12 -3.45 27.01
C ASN A 727 12.68 -2.35 26.10
N VAL A 728 13.18 -2.72 24.94
CA VAL A 728 13.78 -1.80 23.96
C VAL A 728 12.85 -1.70 22.76
N ASP A 729 12.46 -0.48 22.42
CA ASP A 729 11.71 -0.17 21.21
C ASP A 729 12.67 -0.10 20.02
N ILE A 730 12.55 -1.07 19.11
CA ILE A 730 13.39 -1.15 17.91
C ILE A 730 12.89 -0.28 16.75
N THR A 731 11.78 0.44 16.94
CA THR A 731 11.18 1.36 15.96
C THR A 731 11.44 2.84 16.27
N ALA A 732 12.05 3.13 17.41
CA ALA A 732 12.42 4.49 17.78
C ALA A 732 13.43 5.08 16.77
N SER A 733 13.24 6.33 16.37
CA SER A 733 14.16 7.03 15.46
C SER A 733 15.59 7.14 16.00
N SER A 734 15.75 7.12 17.33
CA SER A 734 17.03 7.12 18.02
C SER A 734 17.64 5.73 18.22
N PHE A 735 17.04 4.67 17.67
CA PHE A 735 17.47 3.29 17.91
C PHE A 735 18.84 3.03 17.26
N ASP A 736 19.81 2.58 18.07
CA ASP A 736 21.12 2.13 17.62
C ASP A 736 21.41 0.74 18.21
N ALA A 737 21.56 -0.26 17.35
CA ALA A 737 21.71 -1.64 17.78
C ALA A 737 22.97 -1.86 18.64
N LYS A 738 24.08 -1.21 18.31
CA LYS A 738 25.36 -1.38 19.00
C LYS A 738 25.31 -0.77 20.40
N LYS A 739 24.80 0.45 20.51
CA LYS A 739 24.56 1.16 21.77
C LYS A 739 23.60 0.37 22.66
N GLU A 740 22.48 -0.08 22.10
CA GLU A 740 21.47 -0.83 22.87
C GLU A 740 22.01 -2.19 23.37
N VAL A 741 22.83 -2.88 22.56
CA VAL A 741 23.51 -4.11 23.01
C VAL A 741 24.53 -3.82 24.11
N ALA A 742 25.30 -2.74 24.01
CA ALA A 742 26.25 -2.33 25.05
C ALA A 742 25.52 -2.00 26.37
N GLU A 743 24.51 -1.13 26.33
CA GLU A 743 23.70 -0.77 27.51
C GLU A 743 23.01 -1.98 28.15
N SER A 744 22.53 -2.92 27.34
CA SER A 744 21.90 -4.15 27.81
C SER A 744 22.83 -4.96 28.71
N VAL A 745 24.13 -5.00 28.40
CA VAL A 745 25.10 -5.74 29.21
C VAL A 745 25.69 -4.87 30.32
N ASP A 746 26.13 -3.66 30.00
CA ASP A 746 26.96 -2.85 30.89
C ASP A 746 26.13 -2.19 31.99
N ILE A 747 24.92 -1.72 31.66
CA ILE A 747 24.02 -1.05 32.60
C ILE A 747 23.02 -2.07 33.16
N ASN A 748 22.31 -2.76 32.27
CA ASN A 748 21.17 -3.59 32.68
C ASN A 748 21.59 -4.97 33.22
N LYS A 749 22.86 -5.36 33.02
CA LYS A 749 23.42 -6.67 33.41
C LYS A 749 22.59 -7.83 32.84
N ALA A 750 22.10 -7.68 31.62
CA ALA A 750 21.35 -8.74 30.93
C ALA A 750 22.29 -9.89 30.55
N GLN A 751 21.77 -11.12 30.68
CA GLN A 751 22.45 -12.36 30.33
C GLN A 751 21.89 -12.97 29.04
N ALA A 752 20.68 -12.56 28.62
CA ALA A 752 20.15 -12.84 27.31
C ALA A 752 19.37 -11.65 26.73
N ALA A 753 19.35 -11.58 25.40
CA ALA A 753 18.49 -10.73 24.61
C ALA A 753 17.38 -11.58 23.96
N ILE A 754 16.14 -11.12 24.12
CA ILE A 754 14.96 -11.73 23.53
C ILE A 754 14.51 -10.85 22.35
N LEU A 755 14.57 -11.38 21.13
CA LEU A 755 14.37 -10.65 19.88
C LEU A 755 12.99 -10.98 19.30
N LEU A 756 12.04 -10.04 19.39
CA LEU A 756 10.64 -10.26 19.03
C LEU A 756 10.15 -9.22 18.00
N PRO A 757 10.77 -9.13 16.79
CA PRO A 757 10.31 -8.21 15.75
C PRO A 757 9.04 -8.74 15.08
N ASN A 758 8.14 -7.87 14.65
CA ASN A 758 7.14 -8.27 13.65
C ASN A 758 7.80 -8.51 12.28
N ILE A 759 7.11 -9.20 11.38
CA ILE A 759 7.67 -9.68 10.10
C ILE A 759 8.31 -8.56 9.26
N GLN A 760 7.73 -7.35 9.27
CA GLN A 760 8.17 -6.22 8.43
C GLN A 760 9.56 -5.70 8.83
N ILE A 761 9.92 -5.73 10.12
CA ILE A 761 11.18 -5.17 10.63
C ILE A 761 12.15 -6.23 11.16
N ALA A 762 11.98 -7.50 10.77
CA ALA A 762 12.85 -8.60 11.18
C ALA A 762 14.34 -8.33 10.91
N HIS A 763 14.66 -7.51 9.90
CA HIS A 763 16.03 -7.09 9.57
C HIS A 763 16.72 -6.31 10.71
N ILE A 764 15.98 -5.50 11.47
CA ILE A 764 16.53 -4.76 12.62
C ILE A 764 16.99 -5.74 13.70
N ALA A 765 16.19 -6.75 14.02
CA ALA A 765 16.56 -7.79 14.97
C ALA A 765 17.74 -8.66 14.50
N ILE A 766 17.87 -8.90 13.19
CA ILE A 766 19.04 -9.56 12.62
C ILE A 766 20.30 -8.70 12.87
N ASN A 767 20.22 -7.39 12.70
CA ASN A 767 21.33 -6.48 13.02
C ASN A 767 21.70 -6.51 14.50
N ILE A 768 20.71 -6.55 15.41
CA ILE A 768 20.96 -6.74 16.85
C ILE A 768 21.70 -8.07 17.11
N ALA A 769 21.25 -9.16 16.50
CA ALA A 769 21.90 -10.46 16.63
C ALA A 769 23.36 -10.44 16.12
N LYS A 770 23.64 -9.68 15.05
CA LYS A 770 25.00 -9.44 14.54
C LYS A 770 25.88 -8.73 15.57
N GLU A 771 25.38 -7.64 16.16
CA GLU A 771 26.11 -6.91 17.20
C GLU A 771 26.41 -7.77 18.43
N ILE A 772 25.44 -8.58 18.86
CA ILE A 772 25.64 -9.53 19.97
C ILE A 772 26.70 -10.57 19.63
N THR A 773 26.66 -11.13 18.41
CA THR A 773 27.64 -12.12 17.97
C THR A 773 29.04 -11.53 17.87
N ASN A 774 29.18 -10.33 17.28
CA ASN A 774 30.44 -9.60 17.20
C ASN A 774 31.04 -9.36 18.60
N ARG A 775 30.22 -8.89 19.54
CA ARG A 775 30.63 -8.69 20.93
C ARG A 775 31.11 -10.00 21.56
N ASN A 776 30.32 -11.07 21.44
CA ASN A 776 30.67 -12.37 22.03
C ASN A 776 31.97 -12.95 21.41
N GLN A 777 32.21 -12.74 20.11
CA GLN A 777 33.45 -13.13 19.45
C GLN A 777 34.66 -12.32 19.96
N GLN A 778 34.51 -11.00 20.13
CA GLN A 778 35.57 -10.14 20.68
C GLN A 778 35.99 -10.56 22.10
N LEU A 779 35.02 -10.93 22.95
CA LEU A 779 35.34 -11.44 24.29
C LEU A 779 36.15 -12.74 24.26
N LYS A 780 35.85 -13.63 23.31
CA LYS A 780 36.61 -14.88 23.11
C LYS A 780 38.03 -14.62 22.64
N THR A 781 38.23 -13.73 21.66
CA THR A 781 39.57 -13.43 21.14
C THR A 781 40.45 -12.74 22.18
N GLN A 782 39.86 -11.91 23.02
CA GLN A 782 40.55 -11.24 24.13
C GLN A 782 40.77 -12.14 25.37
N LYS A 783 40.26 -13.39 25.35
CA LYS A 783 40.31 -14.34 26.49
C LYS A 783 39.75 -13.76 27.80
N VAL A 784 38.73 -12.91 27.68
CA VAL A 784 38.08 -12.29 28.83
C VAL A 784 36.98 -13.22 29.34
N GLU A 785 37.01 -13.60 30.62
CA GLU A 785 36.02 -14.48 31.26
C GLU A 785 34.70 -13.75 31.59
N ILE A 786 34.12 -13.04 30.62
CA ILE A 786 32.78 -12.45 30.73
C ILE A 786 31.78 -13.37 30.02
N PRO A 787 30.65 -13.73 30.66
CA PRO A 787 29.61 -14.53 30.03
C PRO A 787 29.09 -13.90 28.73
N GLU A 788 28.87 -14.73 27.72
CA GLU A 788 28.23 -14.33 26.47
C GLU A 788 26.80 -13.85 26.71
N LEU A 789 26.38 -12.80 25.98
CA LEU A 789 24.98 -12.43 25.91
C LEU A 789 24.27 -13.44 24.98
N LYS A 790 23.38 -14.26 25.55
CA LYS A 790 22.63 -15.27 24.78
C LYS A 790 21.52 -14.61 23.95
N MET A 791 21.13 -15.25 22.85
CA MET A 791 20.08 -14.73 21.96
C MET A 791 18.94 -15.72 21.84
N LEU A 792 17.72 -15.26 22.08
CA LEU A 792 16.50 -16.01 21.88
C LEU A 792 15.52 -15.17 21.05
N GLY A 793 14.61 -15.79 20.30
CA GLY A 793 13.62 -15.07 19.50
C GLY A 793 12.40 -15.88 19.10
N GLY A 794 11.42 -15.18 18.55
CA GLY A 794 10.18 -15.78 18.02
C GLY A 794 10.31 -16.23 16.57
N GLU A 795 9.26 -16.87 16.07
CA GLU A 795 9.20 -17.52 14.76
C GLU A 795 9.35 -16.54 13.59
N SER A 796 9.17 -15.23 13.81
CA SER A 796 9.42 -14.20 12.79
C SER A 796 10.87 -14.20 12.28
N LEU A 797 11.82 -14.72 13.08
CA LEU A 797 13.23 -14.89 12.73
C LEU A 797 13.55 -16.26 12.10
N TYR A 798 12.59 -17.20 12.04
CA TYR A 798 12.82 -18.52 11.43
C TYR A 798 12.61 -18.48 9.91
N LYS A 799 13.61 -17.91 9.22
CA LYS A 799 13.63 -17.75 7.77
C LYS A 799 15.03 -17.97 7.22
N LYS A 800 15.13 -18.39 5.95
CA LYS A 800 16.40 -18.49 5.23
C LYS A 800 17.13 -17.14 5.17
N THR A 801 16.38 -16.07 4.98
CA THR A 801 16.90 -14.69 4.97
C THR A 801 17.59 -14.29 6.29
N THR A 802 17.24 -14.90 7.41
CA THR A 802 17.95 -14.70 8.69
C THR A 802 19.37 -15.26 8.62
N LEU A 803 19.55 -16.42 7.99
CA LEU A 803 20.89 -17.00 7.77
C LEU A 803 21.67 -16.20 6.73
N GLU A 804 21.03 -15.80 5.62
CA GLU A 804 21.66 -15.04 4.54
C GLU A 804 22.12 -13.64 5.00
N LYS A 805 21.23 -12.89 5.68
CA LYS A 805 21.55 -11.56 6.21
C LYS A 805 22.42 -11.62 7.48
N GLY A 806 22.48 -12.80 8.11
CA GLY A 806 23.33 -13.10 9.25
C GLY A 806 24.80 -13.31 8.90
N GLY A 807 25.26 -12.87 7.72
CA GLY A 807 26.63 -13.08 7.24
C GLY A 807 26.81 -14.43 6.55
N GLU A 808 28.01 -14.64 5.99
CA GLU A 808 28.36 -15.89 5.29
C GLU A 808 28.01 -17.12 6.15
N ASN A 809 27.14 -17.98 5.61
CA ASN A 809 26.59 -19.15 6.32
C ASN A 809 26.04 -18.79 7.72
N GLY A 810 25.34 -17.67 7.90
CA GLY A 810 24.73 -17.29 9.18
C GLY A 810 25.71 -17.06 10.33
N LYS A 811 27.01 -16.90 10.06
CA LYS A 811 28.06 -16.83 11.10
C LYS A 811 27.89 -15.71 12.13
N ASN A 812 27.26 -14.60 11.74
CA ASN A 812 27.00 -13.45 12.61
C ASN A 812 25.66 -13.55 13.36
N VAL A 813 24.92 -14.64 13.21
CA VAL A 813 23.71 -14.93 14.02
C VAL A 813 23.82 -16.30 14.70
N GLU A 814 25.03 -16.85 14.76
CA GLU A 814 25.33 -18.15 15.34
C GLU A 814 24.89 -18.20 16.81
N GLY A 815 24.26 -19.31 17.19
CA GLY A 815 23.78 -19.53 18.55
C GLY A 815 22.40 -18.93 18.85
N LEU A 816 21.77 -18.18 17.93
CA LEU A 816 20.39 -17.69 18.08
C LEU A 816 19.42 -18.86 18.23
N ILE A 817 18.62 -18.83 19.29
CA ILE A 817 17.61 -19.85 19.62
C ILE A 817 16.22 -19.32 19.27
N ILE A 818 15.41 -20.12 18.58
CA ILE A 818 14.12 -19.67 18.05
C ILE A 818 13.05 -20.70 18.42
N ALA A 819 11.92 -20.22 18.93
CA ALA A 819 10.70 -21.01 19.01
C ALA A 819 10.01 -21.05 17.65
N VAL A 820 9.83 -22.24 17.09
CA VAL A 820 9.27 -22.43 15.76
C VAL A 820 8.02 -23.32 15.81
N PRO A 821 7.01 -23.03 14.97
CA PRO A 821 5.78 -23.81 14.95
C PRO A 821 5.94 -25.15 14.23
N TRP A 822 6.92 -25.25 13.32
CA TRP A 822 7.20 -26.47 12.59
C TRP A 822 8.66 -26.54 12.15
N PHE A 823 9.23 -27.75 12.15
CA PHE A 823 10.62 -27.99 11.79
C PHE A 823 10.74 -29.25 10.93
N GLU A 824 11.32 -29.12 9.74
CA GLU A 824 11.29 -30.17 8.72
C GLU A 824 12.06 -31.44 9.07
N GLU A 825 13.07 -31.34 9.92
CA GLU A 825 13.90 -32.49 10.31
C GLU A 825 13.31 -33.29 11.48
N GLN A 826 12.16 -32.88 12.03
CA GLN A 826 11.46 -33.69 13.01
C GLN A 826 11.01 -35.02 12.38
N PRO A 827 11.17 -36.18 13.06
CA PRO A 827 10.87 -37.49 12.49
C PRO A 827 9.48 -37.58 11.84
N GLU A 828 8.47 -36.98 12.47
CA GLU A 828 7.08 -36.99 12.03
C GLU A 828 6.83 -36.03 10.85
N ALA A 829 7.60 -34.93 10.76
CA ALA A 829 7.51 -33.93 9.69
C ALA A 829 8.23 -34.33 8.40
N LYS A 830 9.26 -35.18 8.48
CA LYS A 830 10.12 -35.58 7.34
C LYS A 830 9.34 -36.08 6.12
N THR A 831 8.27 -36.84 6.34
CA THR A 831 7.47 -37.40 5.24
C THR A 831 6.69 -36.31 4.49
N PHE A 832 6.12 -35.34 5.21
CA PHE A 832 5.49 -34.18 4.58
C PHE A 832 6.53 -33.32 3.87
N ALA A 833 7.64 -33.01 4.54
CA ALA A 833 8.71 -32.18 4.00
C ALA A 833 9.26 -32.72 2.67
N LYS A 834 9.55 -34.03 2.58
CA LYS A 834 10.00 -34.68 1.34
C LYS A 834 8.98 -34.56 0.21
N ARG A 835 7.69 -34.77 0.50
CA ARG A 835 6.62 -34.66 -0.50
C ARG A 835 6.45 -33.22 -0.98
N ALA A 836 6.46 -32.26 -0.07
CA ALA A 836 6.30 -30.84 -0.38
C ALA A 836 7.51 -30.31 -1.20
N LYS A 837 8.75 -30.65 -0.83
CA LYS A 837 9.95 -30.30 -1.60
C LYS A 837 9.90 -30.85 -3.03
N LYS A 838 9.44 -32.10 -3.19
CA LYS A 838 9.27 -32.73 -4.51
C LYS A 838 8.22 -32.02 -5.37
N GLN A 839 7.15 -31.53 -4.75
CA GLN A 839 6.06 -30.84 -5.45
C GLN A 839 6.47 -29.44 -5.89
N TRP A 840 7.01 -28.63 -4.97
CA TRP A 840 7.20 -27.20 -5.20
C TRP A 840 8.51 -26.85 -5.89
N THR A 841 9.51 -27.76 -5.91
CA THR A 841 10.86 -27.51 -6.46
C THR A 841 11.62 -26.31 -5.86
N GLY A 842 10.97 -25.46 -5.06
CA GLY A 842 11.57 -24.40 -4.24
C GLY A 842 11.50 -24.70 -2.74
N ASP A 843 11.94 -23.72 -1.95
CA ASP A 843 12.01 -23.84 -0.50
C ASP A 843 10.61 -23.98 0.13
N ILE A 844 10.49 -24.94 1.06
CA ILE A 844 9.30 -25.10 1.91
C ILE A 844 9.55 -24.43 3.26
N SER A 845 8.51 -23.86 3.85
CA SER A 845 8.58 -23.20 5.14
C SER A 845 7.58 -23.78 6.12
N TRP A 846 7.70 -23.40 7.39
CA TRP A 846 6.67 -23.69 8.38
C TRP A 846 5.30 -23.12 7.97
N THR A 847 5.25 -22.00 7.24
CA THR A 847 3.98 -21.43 6.74
C THR A 847 3.33 -22.31 5.67
N THR A 848 4.10 -23.07 4.89
CA THR A 848 3.58 -24.14 4.01
C THR A 848 2.99 -25.30 4.79
N ALA A 849 3.66 -25.71 5.87
CA ALA A 849 3.18 -26.79 6.72
C ALA A 849 1.89 -26.41 7.46
N THR A 850 1.84 -25.23 8.08
CA THR A 850 0.68 -24.80 8.86
C THR A 850 -0.51 -24.40 7.98
N SER A 851 -0.31 -23.83 6.78
CA SER A 851 -1.43 -23.56 5.87
C SER A 851 -2.01 -24.83 5.24
N TYR A 852 -1.17 -25.85 5.00
CA TYR A 852 -1.65 -27.19 4.67
C TYR A 852 -2.55 -27.74 5.79
N ASP A 853 -2.10 -27.68 7.05
CA ASP A 853 -2.87 -28.13 8.21
C ASP A 853 -4.19 -27.36 8.39
N ALA A 854 -4.17 -26.03 8.18
CA ALA A 854 -5.38 -25.20 8.23
C ALA A 854 -6.41 -25.64 7.17
N THR A 855 -5.94 -25.89 5.95
CA THR A 855 -6.80 -26.34 4.86
C THR A 855 -7.36 -27.73 5.14
N GLN A 856 -6.55 -28.65 5.67
CA GLN A 856 -6.99 -29.98 6.07
C GLN A 856 -8.04 -29.93 7.19
N ALA A 857 -7.91 -29.01 8.15
CA ALA A 857 -8.91 -28.79 9.19
C ALA A 857 -10.26 -28.33 8.62
N PHE A 858 -10.23 -27.38 7.68
CA PHE A 858 -11.44 -26.99 6.95
C PHE A 858 -12.02 -28.18 6.18
N ILE A 859 -11.21 -28.89 5.39
CA ILE A 859 -11.66 -30.08 4.63
C ILE A 859 -12.35 -31.09 5.55
N LYS A 860 -11.79 -31.36 6.74
CA LYS A 860 -12.38 -32.28 7.73
C LYS A 860 -13.73 -31.81 8.27
N SER A 861 -13.95 -30.50 8.34
CA SER A 861 -15.22 -29.91 8.79
C SER A 861 -16.31 -29.92 7.71
N LEU A 862 -15.96 -30.10 6.44
CA LEU A 862 -16.93 -30.09 5.34
C LEU A 862 -17.86 -31.32 5.34
N ALA A 863 -19.09 -31.10 4.87
CA ALA A 863 -20.14 -32.08 4.60
C ALA A 863 -20.76 -31.84 3.22
N GLY A 864 -21.57 -32.80 2.72
CA GLY A 864 -22.35 -32.61 1.50
C GLY A 864 -23.22 -31.34 1.52
N SER A 865 -23.80 -30.99 2.67
CA SER A 865 -24.60 -29.76 2.91
C SER A 865 -23.87 -28.75 3.82
N SER A 866 -22.62 -28.42 3.49
CA SER A 866 -21.85 -27.43 4.26
C SER A 866 -22.48 -26.03 4.21
N SER A 867 -22.44 -25.35 5.35
CA SER A 867 -22.79 -23.94 5.54
C SER A 867 -21.76 -23.33 6.49
N ARG A 868 -21.67 -21.99 6.57
CA ARG A 868 -20.77 -21.32 7.52
C ARG A 868 -20.97 -21.81 8.96
N THR A 869 -22.23 -21.92 9.39
CA THR A 869 -22.59 -22.41 10.73
C THR A 869 -22.16 -23.85 10.97
N THR A 870 -22.42 -24.75 10.01
CA THR A 870 -22.06 -26.17 10.18
C THR A 870 -20.55 -26.38 10.14
N VAL A 871 -19.82 -25.61 9.33
CA VAL A 871 -18.35 -25.59 9.33
C VAL A 871 -17.82 -25.10 10.67
N LEU A 872 -18.29 -23.94 11.14
CA LEU A 872 -17.86 -23.34 12.40
C LEU A 872 -18.05 -24.28 13.60
N ASP A 873 -19.18 -24.99 13.65
CA ASP A 873 -19.45 -25.94 14.73
C ASP A 873 -18.58 -27.21 14.65
N ARG A 874 -18.42 -27.76 13.44
CA ARG A 874 -17.61 -28.98 13.24
C ARG A 874 -16.13 -28.74 13.47
N LEU A 875 -15.62 -27.53 13.23
CA LEU A 875 -14.22 -27.18 13.50
C LEU A 875 -13.83 -27.43 14.95
N LYS A 876 -14.72 -27.20 15.92
CA LYS A 876 -14.47 -27.46 17.36
C LYS A 876 -14.10 -28.91 17.65
N ASN A 877 -14.56 -29.84 16.82
CA ASN A 877 -14.39 -31.29 16.98
C ASN A 877 -13.39 -31.91 15.99
N VAL A 878 -12.64 -31.08 15.23
CA VAL A 878 -11.62 -31.58 14.32
C VAL A 878 -10.54 -32.34 15.09
N ASN A 879 -10.25 -33.54 14.59
CA ASN A 879 -9.17 -34.39 15.06
C ASN A 879 -8.50 -35.04 13.84
N LEU A 880 -7.24 -34.68 13.59
CA LEU A 880 -6.43 -35.16 12.48
C LEU A 880 -5.13 -35.76 13.00
N SER A 881 -4.80 -36.94 12.48
CA SER A 881 -3.55 -37.65 12.79
C SER A 881 -2.35 -37.01 12.09
N THR A 882 -1.13 -37.37 12.52
CA THR A 882 0.13 -36.91 11.89
C THR A 882 0.25 -37.26 10.40
N ARG A 883 -0.52 -38.25 9.92
CA ARG A 883 -0.55 -38.65 8.49
C ARG A 883 -1.45 -37.76 7.65
N GLU A 884 -2.45 -37.15 8.27
CA GLU A 884 -3.41 -36.23 7.63
C GLU A 884 -2.92 -34.78 7.62
N THR A 885 -1.86 -34.48 8.38
CA THR A 885 -1.27 -33.15 8.56
C THR A 885 0.17 -33.10 8.05
N SER A 886 0.85 -31.99 8.32
CA SER A 886 2.26 -31.71 8.05
C SER A 886 3.24 -32.45 8.97
N GLY A 887 2.75 -33.40 9.78
CA GLY A 887 3.56 -34.25 10.67
C GLY A 887 3.21 -34.10 12.15
N TYR A 888 2.45 -33.08 12.55
CA TYR A 888 1.97 -32.95 13.93
C TYR A 888 0.47 -33.20 14.02
N PRO A 889 -0.05 -33.87 15.06
CA PRO A 889 -1.48 -34.02 15.21
C PRO A 889 -2.17 -32.65 15.28
N LEU A 890 -3.43 -32.58 14.87
CA LEU A 890 -4.23 -31.37 14.99
C LEU A 890 -5.55 -31.69 15.69
N ARG A 891 -5.68 -31.13 16.89
CA ARG A 891 -6.92 -31.03 17.66
C ARG A 891 -6.99 -29.63 18.24
N PHE A 892 -8.18 -29.03 18.19
CA PHE A 892 -8.41 -27.74 18.81
C PHE A 892 -8.76 -27.90 20.30
N THR A 893 -8.25 -27.00 21.14
CA THR A 893 -8.71 -26.83 22.53
C THR A 893 -10.09 -26.18 22.55
N GLU A 894 -10.68 -26.03 23.74
CA GLU A 894 -11.93 -25.27 23.92
C GLU A 894 -11.78 -23.80 23.50
N GLU A 895 -10.57 -23.26 23.65
CA GLU A 895 -10.16 -21.93 23.20
C GLU A 895 -9.85 -21.87 21.69
N ARG A 896 -10.06 -22.96 20.95
CA ARG A 896 -9.87 -23.05 19.49
C ARG A 896 -8.41 -22.95 19.04
N GLU A 897 -7.48 -23.32 19.92
CA GLU A 897 -6.04 -23.36 19.63
C GLU A 897 -5.58 -24.78 19.31
N ARG A 898 -4.56 -24.93 18.46
CA ARG A 898 -3.91 -26.24 18.30
C ARG A 898 -3.25 -26.70 19.60
N GLN A 899 -3.60 -27.91 20.03
CA GLN A 899 -2.88 -28.60 21.10
C GLN A 899 -1.48 -29.00 20.67
N GLY A 900 -0.46 -28.70 21.48
CA GLY A 900 0.90 -29.19 21.28
C GLY A 900 1.96 -28.39 22.03
N GLN A 901 3.22 -28.59 21.65
CA GLN A 901 4.39 -27.93 22.23
C GLN A 901 5.20 -27.24 21.13
N ALA A 902 5.83 -26.11 21.47
CA ALA A 902 6.74 -25.42 20.57
C ALA A 902 8.00 -26.26 20.35
N VAL A 903 8.57 -26.15 19.14
CA VAL A 903 9.89 -26.71 18.83
C VAL A 903 10.92 -25.60 19.01
N LEU A 904 12.00 -25.87 19.73
CA LEU A 904 13.13 -24.95 19.81
C LEU A 904 14.20 -25.38 18.80
N VAL A 905 14.69 -24.43 18.01
CA VAL A 905 15.83 -24.62 17.12
C VAL A 905 16.93 -23.62 17.47
N GLN A 906 18.17 -23.96 17.12
CA GLN A 906 19.31 -23.09 17.26
C GLN A 906 20.02 -22.96 15.91
N ILE A 907 20.51 -21.76 15.59
CA ILE A 907 21.45 -21.59 14.48
C ILE A 907 22.80 -22.17 14.90
N LYS A 908 23.22 -23.22 14.22
CA LYS A 908 24.51 -23.89 14.41
C LYS A 908 25.16 -24.20 13.08
N ASN A 909 26.40 -23.76 12.88
CA ASN A 909 27.17 -23.96 11.64
C ASN A 909 26.36 -23.55 10.40
N GLY A 910 25.67 -22.41 10.48
CA GLY A 910 24.87 -21.85 9.39
C GLY A 910 23.59 -22.57 9.04
N LYS A 911 23.08 -23.43 9.94
CA LYS A 911 21.82 -24.14 9.75
C LYS A 911 20.98 -24.10 11.02
N PHE A 912 19.67 -24.11 10.85
CA PHE A 912 18.76 -24.36 11.98
C PHE A 912 18.88 -25.82 12.40
N THR A 913 19.20 -26.06 13.66
CA THR A 913 19.34 -27.39 14.26
C THR A 913 18.38 -27.51 15.43
N ILE A 914 17.68 -28.64 15.55
CA ILE A 914 16.77 -28.87 16.67
C ILE A 914 17.51 -28.89 18.03
N ILE A 915 16.89 -28.25 19.03
CA ILE A 915 17.29 -28.41 20.43
C ILE A 915 16.44 -29.54 21.03
N PRO A 916 17.04 -30.65 21.49
CA PRO A 916 16.28 -31.75 22.09
C PRO A 916 15.54 -31.31 23.36
N ASN A 917 14.30 -31.77 23.54
CA ASN A 917 13.49 -31.48 24.73
C ASN A 917 13.98 -32.16 26.04
N LYS A 918 15.16 -32.81 26.05
CA LYS A 918 15.67 -33.58 27.21
C LYS A 918 16.52 -32.75 28.16
#